data_AF-M7TNV0-F1
#
_entry.id   AF-M7TNV0-F1
#
_cell.length_a   1.000
_cell.length_b   1.000
_cell.length_c   1.000
_cell.angle_alpha   90.00
_cell.angle_beta   90.00
_cell.angle_gamma   90.00
#
_symmetry.space_group_name_H-M   'P 1'
#
loop_
_entity.id
_entity.type
_entity.pdbx_description
1 polymer ?
#
loop_
_entity_poly.entity_id
_entity_poly.type
_entity_poly.pdbx_seq_one_letter_code
_entity_poly.pdbx_strand_id
1 'polypeptide(L)'
;MSNKPGGKSSAPSPVRKPVASPKDSHTVLKKKYGPVPGKPNDIHSGLTPIVPHLTQYGIGKLDASTLRREQQQKNAFYNFTAKQLLDLDANITSTRSLKESDLNVPILPCFARNRWKTNGKPFPLGELGPGKWFAKNDVVWELIQPTLQLASMILTNIQADLYDTLLYGKRIPIDPKRIPDNLPKRATPEFIKQLFSTQSRGLAPGDPVLQKSKRNLLHGLSQFTWLKFRDADETIAFNGCTKFGLENVPDGRSLLVCHIILSQGNLEPLLRPGITDSEKLAYQWRVAVTLTHECFHAMFNIADYIRSKKNETLSTWRGGSEDHSIQECGFLMEQVALGGVTRGERNPPEYLYPSISFFWTEWPTAYWTNYMTNFILKTPNLRPRYNFYPIPVTHFEDVHQMTFWDDTVRAFGTKMLGLRSSTARMQVTSIPHFPQEYILRVDDIGSKGVNWKDKHTALKLKQNMSPEERKACSAGDYLIKRAELNEDFFVNSLQQSDQVQAIVDFNRSLKAKLKAITAENYSTPGQEIKQIDPGEIIRESMHTQYDLLMKATEAHCAAVNTYFQLANSGTAPAEIKENLLSFNQGFRGFGRQIALESWTKELAQDYEKIDEKLEFMRQMLFSPIDPDCHKYAVEHKEFGELEIIINAYKQLNDEPEYMKQVISQGVAVFEDRFRSSRYGRTCANIMKLATSVATGEATDPYETLDQLDAKIQVLIVLLNGEDGKRCATWTSTLDDMIKKMKDISADLFDEVLAKGVDDGLQIDYYDPMDEDDIPTDNDMDDDDLDLITGEPA
;
A
#
# COMPACT_ATOMS: atom_id res chain seq x y z
N MET A 1 -34.93 -69.90 -15.46
CA MET A 1 -35.59 -69.43 -16.70
C MET A 1 -34.84 -68.22 -17.20
N SER A 2 -34.46 -68.28 -18.46
CA SER A 2 -33.67 -67.30 -19.20
C SER A 2 -34.44 -65.99 -19.41
N ASN A 3 -33.74 -64.85 -19.43
CA ASN A 3 -33.75 -63.96 -20.60
C ASN A 3 -32.81 -62.76 -20.38
N LYS A 4 -31.74 -62.72 -21.19
CA LYS A 4 -31.07 -61.48 -21.63
C LYS A 4 -31.85 -60.90 -22.81
N PRO A 5 -31.76 -59.58 -23.02
CA PRO A 5 -30.96 -59.08 -24.15
C PRO A 5 -30.06 -57.92 -23.67
N GLY A 6 -28.84 -57.68 -24.17
CA GLY A 6 -28.35 -57.85 -25.53
C GLY A 6 -28.31 -56.50 -26.24
N GLY A 7 -27.47 -55.56 -25.76
CA GLY A 7 -27.24 -54.26 -26.39
C GLY A 7 -25.76 -53.87 -26.29
N LYS A 8 -25.06 -53.84 -27.43
CA LYS A 8 -23.68 -53.38 -27.57
C LYS A 8 -23.65 -51.84 -27.42
N SER A 9 -22.94 -51.34 -26.42
CA SER A 9 -22.54 -49.93 -26.32
C SER A 9 -21.02 -49.86 -26.48
N SER A 10 -20.59 -49.13 -27.49
CA SER A 10 -19.21 -48.74 -27.78
C SER A 10 -18.53 -48.17 -26.54
N ALA A 11 -17.33 -48.67 -26.23
CA ALA A 11 -16.48 -48.10 -25.19
C ALA A 11 -16.24 -46.60 -25.46
N PRO A 12 -16.54 -45.70 -24.51
CA PRO A 12 -16.11 -44.32 -24.62
C PRO A 12 -14.59 -44.26 -24.40
N SER A 13 -13.91 -43.58 -25.32
CA SER A 13 -12.50 -43.19 -25.22
C SER A 13 -12.18 -42.64 -23.81
N PRO A 14 -10.97 -42.87 -23.28
CA PRO A 14 -10.62 -42.38 -21.97
C PRO A 14 -10.63 -40.85 -22.00
N VAL A 15 -11.66 -40.27 -21.40
CA VAL A 15 -11.71 -38.84 -21.07
C VAL A 15 -10.49 -38.60 -20.19
N ARG A 16 -9.44 -37.99 -20.76
CA ARG A 16 -8.35 -37.41 -19.98
C ARG A 16 -9.02 -36.47 -18.99
N LYS A 17 -9.04 -36.86 -17.71
CA LYS A 17 -9.42 -35.97 -16.61
C LYS A 17 -8.64 -34.67 -16.80
N PRO A 18 -9.27 -33.49 -16.69
CA PRO A 18 -8.53 -32.25 -16.62
C PRO A 18 -7.47 -32.44 -15.54
N VAL A 19 -6.21 -32.22 -15.92
CA VAL A 19 -5.12 -32.11 -14.95
C VAL A 19 -5.62 -31.12 -13.92
N ALA A 20 -5.78 -31.58 -12.67
CA ALA A 20 -6.25 -30.74 -11.60
C ALA A 20 -5.42 -29.47 -11.60
N SER A 21 -6.09 -28.32 -11.68
CA SER A 21 -5.45 -27.02 -11.48
C SER A 21 -4.53 -27.14 -10.27
N PRO A 22 -3.26 -26.71 -10.35
CA PRO A 22 -2.36 -26.80 -9.22
C PRO A 22 -3.06 -26.17 -8.01
N LYS A 23 -3.13 -26.91 -6.89
CA LYS A 23 -3.71 -26.38 -5.64
C LYS A 23 -2.99 -25.06 -5.35
N ASP A 24 -3.72 -23.96 -5.39
CA ASP A 24 -3.16 -22.64 -5.12
C ASP A 24 -2.38 -22.65 -3.79
N SER A 25 -1.13 -22.21 -3.84
CA SER A 25 -0.27 -22.19 -2.67
C SER A 25 -0.78 -21.17 -1.65
N HIS A 26 -0.66 -21.49 -0.34
CA HIS A 26 -0.97 -20.55 0.73
C HIS A 26 -0.23 -19.22 0.53
N THR A 27 -0.92 -18.09 0.77
CA THR A 27 -0.29 -16.78 0.70
C THR A 27 0.83 -16.64 1.74
N VAL A 28 1.81 -15.76 1.48
CA VAL A 28 2.90 -15.46 2.42
C VAL A 28 2.31 -15.06 3.79
N LEU A 29 1.29 -14.21 3.78
CA LEU A 29 0.59 -13.77 4.99
C LEU A 29 -0.19 -14.90 5.68
N LYS A 30 -0.75 -15.89 4.95
CA LYS A 30 -1.33 -17.09 5.58
C LYS A 30 -0.27 -17.94 6.27
N LYS A 31 0.83 -18.21 5.58
CA LYS A 31 1.93 -19.03 6.14
C LYS A 31 2.46 -18.38 7.43
N LYS A 32 2.50 -17.06 7.47
CA LYS A 32 2.97 -16.28 8.61
C LYS A 32 1.94 -16.17 9.74
N TYR A 33 0.74 -15.69 9.46
CA TYR A 33 -0.24 -15.31 10.50
C TYR A 33 -1.34 -16.35 10.74
N GLY A 34 -1.36 -17.42 9.95
CA GLY A 34 -2.41 -18.43 9.99
C GLY A 34 -3.62 -18.07 9.12
N PRO A 35 -4.59 -19.00 9.04
CA PRO A 35 -5.80 -18.84 8.25
C PRO A 35 -6.76 -17.82 8.87
N VAL A 36 -7.79 -17.45 8.10
CA VAL A 36 -8.92 -16.68 8.63
C VAL A 36 -9.59 -17.44 9.79
N PRO A 37 -9.88 -16.78 10.92
CA PRO A 37 -10.66 -17.32 12.04
C PRO A 37 -11.91 -18.09 11.60
N GLY A 38 -12.08 -19.32 12.09
CA GLY A 38 -13.18 -20.22 11.70
C GLY A 38 -13.08 -20.86 10.30
N LYS A 39 -11.97 -20.65 9.56
CA LYS A 39 -11.75 -21.19 8.20
C LYS A 39 -10.33 -21.75 8.02
N PRO A 40 -9.98 -22.89 8.65
CA PRO A 40 -8.61 -23.44 8.60
C PRO A 40 -8.12 -23.78 7.18
N ASN A 41 -9.05 -24.05 6.26
CA ASN A 41 -8.75 -24.44 4.87
C ASN A 41 -8.64 -23.24 3.90
N ASP A 42 -8.96 -22.01 4.31
CA ASP A 42 -8.82 -20.82 3.44
C ASP A 42 -7.35 -20.57 3.14
N ILE A 43 -6.94 -20.45 1.87
CA ILE A 43 -5.54 -20.25 1.44
C ILE A 43 -5.00 -18.85 1.78
N HIS A 44 -5.83 -17.95 2.30
CA HIS A 44 -5.50 -16.59 2.70
C HIS A 44 -5.48 -16.43 4.23
N SER A 45 -4.69 -15.45 4.73
CA SER A 45 -4.91 -14.88 6.06
C SER A 45 -5.98 -13.79 5.95
N GLY A 46 -6.59 -13.38 7.07
CA GLY A 46 -7.44 -12.19 6.99
C GLY A 46 -6.68 -10.87 6.88
N LEU A 47 -5.34 -10.88 6.86
CA LEU A 47 -4.53 -9.74 6.42
C LEU A 47 -4.23 -9.75 4.93
N THR A 48 -4.62 -10.79 4.20
CA THR A 48 -4.30 -10.87 2.78
C THR A 48 -5.08 -9.80 2.02
N PRO A 49 -4.39 -8.89 1.28
CA PRO A 49 -5.04 -7.89 0.44
C PRO A 49 -6.06 -8.52 -0.50
N ILE A 50 -7.21 -7.87 -0.65
CA ILE A 50 -8.24 -8.28 -1.60
C ILE A 50 -8.08 -7.41 -2.83
N VAL A 51 -7.61 -8.00 -3.93
CA VAL A 51 -7.50 -7.35 -5.23
C VAL A 51 -8.74 -7.70 -6.06
N PRO A 52 -9.31 -6.75 -6.83
CA PRO A 52 -10.41 -7.06 -7.74
C PRO A 52 -10.06 -8.23 -8.66
N HIS A 53 -10.86 -9.29 -8.61
CA HIS A 53 -10.70 -10.43 -9.51
C HIS A 53 -11.52 -10.18 -10.79
N LEU A 54 -10.83 -9.80 -11.86
CA LEU A 54 -11.46 -9.59 -13.17
C LEU A 54 -11.64 -10.92 -13.91
N THR A 55 -12.84 -11.13 -14.45
CA THR A 55 -13.25 -12.31 -15.23
C THR A 55 -13.82 -11.87 -16.57
N GLN A 56 -14.06 -12.82 -17.48
CA GLN A 56 -14.72 -12.55 -18.76
C GLN A 56 -16.14 -11.96 -18.63
N TYR A 57 -16.76 -12.04 -17.46
CA TYR A 57 -18.10 -11.49 -17.22
C TYR A 57 -18.09 -10.20 -16.38
N GLY A 58 -16.92 -9.59 -16.17
CA GLY A 58 -16.72 -8.42 -15.29
C GLY A 58 -15.99 -8.78 -13.99
N ILE A 59 -16.20 -7.98 -12.94
CA ILE A 59 -15.68 -8.30 -11.61
C ILE A 59 -16.33 -9.60 -11.14
N GLY A 60 -15.51 -10.63 -10.93
CA GLY A 60 -15.95 -11.91 -10.40
C GLY A 60 -16.68 -11.69 -9.08
N LYS A 61 -17.81 -12.39 -8.89
CA LYS A 61 -18.54 -12.30 -7.62
C LYS A 61 -17.59 -12.68 -6.49
N LEU A 62 -17.36 -11.74 -5.58
CA LEU A 62 -16.67 -12.03 -4.33
C LEU A 62 -17.49 -13.11 -3.61
N ASP A 63 -16.83 -14.20 -3.26
CA ASP A 63 -17.46 -15.23 -2.47
C ASP A 63 -17.70 -14.71 -1.04
N ALA A 64 -18.58 -15.41 -0.31
CA ALA A 64 -18.91 -15.01 1.05
C ALA A 64 -17.67 -15.03 1.98
N SER A 65 -16.61 -15.79 1.63
CA SER A 65 -15.36 -15.83 2.40
C SER A 65 -14.57 -14.53 2.25
N THR A 66 -14.45 -14.03 1.03
CA THR A 66 -13.73 -12.78 0.70
C THR A 66 -14.45 -11.57 1.29
N LEU A 67 -15.79 -11.50 1.19
CA LEU A 67 -16.58 -10.42 1.81
C LEU A 67 -16.42 -10.39 3.34
N ARG A 68 -16.43 -11.56 4.00
CA ARG A 68 -16.18 -11.64 5.44
C ARG A 68 -14.77 -11.21 5.80
N ARG A 69 -13.76 -11.61 5.01
CA ARG A 69 -12.38 -11.18 5.20
C ARG A 69 -12.25 -9.66 5.10
N GLU A 70 -12.86 -9.06 4.08
CA GLU A 70 -12.86 -7.60 3.94
C GLU A 70 -13.52 -6.91 5.14
N GLN A 71 -14.67 -7.40 5.59
CA GLN A 71 -15.34 -6.84 6.76
C GLN A 71 -14.50 -6.98 8.03
N GLN A 72 -13.79 -8.10 8.20
CA GLN A 72 -12.87 -8.28 9.32
C GLN A 72 -11.70 -7.30 9.26
N GLN A 73 -11.13 -7.05 8.09
CA GLN A 73 -10.10 -6.02 7.89
C GLN A 73 -10.63 -4.64 8.30
N LYS A 74 -11.80 -4.26 7.78
CA LYS A 74 -12.44 -2.98 8.11
C LYS A 74 -12.73 -2.84 9.61
N ASN A 75 -13.18 -3.90 10.27
CA ASN A 75 -13.44 -3.89 11.71
C ASN A 75 -12.15 -3.77 12.54
N ALA A 76 -11.05 -4.37 12.09
CA ALA A 76 -9.77 -4.36 12.80
C ALA A 76 -8.95 -3.06 12.58
N PHE A 77 -9.17 -2.39 11.44
CA PHE A 77 -8.29 -1.30 10.97
C PHE A 77 -9.03 -0.01 10.72
N TYR A 78 -9.95 0.39 11.61
CA TYR A 78 -10.69 1.65 11.48
C TYR A 78 -11.26 1.86 10.08
N ASN A 79 -11.93 0.84 9.53
CA ASN A 79 -12.53 0.82 8.19
C ASN A 79 -11.57 0.87 6.99
N PHE A 80 -10.25 0.71 7.20
CA PHE A 80 -9.31 0.42 6.12
C PHE A 80 -9.33 -1.07 5.72
N THR A 81 -9.10 -1.35 4.44
CA THR A 81 -8.80 -2.71 3.97
C THR A 81 -7.30 -2.99 4.05
N ALA A 82 -6.90 -4.27 4.06
CA ALA A 82 -5.47 -4.62 4.01
C ALA A 82 -4.80 -4.15 2.71
N LYS A 83 -5.54 -4.10 1.60
CA LYS A 83 -5.02 -3.53 0.34
C LYS A 83 -4.70 -2.04 0.51
N GLN A 84 -5.63 -1.26 1.08
CA GLN A 84 -5.41 0.16 1.31
C GLN A 84 -4.22 0.43 2.26
N LEU A 85 -4.05 -0.41 3.28
CA LEU A 85 -2.88 -0.32 4.16
C LEU A 85 -1.58 -0.68 3.43
N LEU A 86 -1.57 -1.70 2.56
CA LEU A 86 -0.42 -2.02 1.71
C LEU A 86 -0.06 -0.87 0.77
N ASP A 87 -1.05 -0.28 0.12
CA ASP A 87 -0.85 0.82 -0.83
C ASP A 87 -0.28 2.08 -0.13
N LEU A 88 -0.55 2.26 1.16
CA LEU A 88 0.02 3.32 2.00
C LEU A 88 1.37 2.95 2.65
N ASP A 89 1.95 1.81 2.29
CA ASP A 89 3.15 1.22 2.91
C ASP A 89 3.03 1.11 4.45
N ALA A 90 1.82 0.86 4.95
CA ALA A 90 1.57 0.77 6.39
C ALA A 90 2.10 -0.56 6.97
N ASN A 91 2.46 -0.52 8.25
CA ASN A 91 2.93 -1.70 8.96
C ASN A 91 1.84 -2.80 9.01
N ILE A 92 2.27 -4.07 8.90
CA ILE A 92 1.57 -5.38 8.82
C ILE A 92 1.42 -6.01 7.42
N THR A 93 1.36 -5.22 6.35
CA THR A 93 1.14 -5.73 5.00
C THR A 93 2.38 -5.70 4.12
N SER A 94 3.37 -4.87 4.49
CA SER A 94 4.65 -4.75 3.80
C SER A 94 5.66 -5.75 4.37
N THR A 95 6.17 -6.66 3.53
CA THR A 95 7.32 -7.53 3.84
C THR A 95 8.66 -6.90 3.46
N ARG A 96 8.67 -5.60 3.11
CA ARG A 96 9.88 -4.85 2.77
C ARG A 96 10.93 -4.97 3.88
N SER A 97 12.16 -5.31 3.49
CA SER A 97 13.31 -5.26 4.39
C SER A 97 13.59 -3.81 4.79
N LEU A 98 13.77 -3.58 6.09
CA LEU A 98 14.09 -2.25 6.62
C LEU A 98 15.53 -2.24 7.13
N LYS A 99 16.13 -1.05 7.16
CA LYS A 99 17.44 -0.87 7.80
C LYS A 99 17.35 -1.22 9.28
N GLU A 100 18.34 -1.97 9.76
CA GLU A 100 18.50 -2.17 11.20
C GLU A 100 18.74 -0.83 11.91
N SER A 101 18.46 -0.79 13.21
CA SER A 101 18.70 0.42 13.98
C SER A 101 20.21 0.67 14.14
N ASP A 102 20.63 1.89 13.84
CA ASP A 102 22.00 2.37 14.10
C ASP A 102 22.06 3.29 15.34
N LEU A 103 20.97 3.36 16.13
CA LEU A 103 20.89 4.21 17.31
C LEU A 103 21.94 3.77 18.34
N ASN A 104 23.03 4.54 18.42
CA ASN A 104 24.09 4.31 19.38
C ASN A 104 24.13 5.41 20.43
N VAL A 105 23.04 5.52 21.20
CA VAL A 105 22.97 6.48 22.31
C VAL A 105 22.96 5.80 23.68
N PRO A 106 23.49 6.47 24.72
CA PRO A 106 23.40 5.97 26.09
C PRO A 106 21.94 5.87 26.56
N ILE A 107 21.62 4.78 27.24
CA ILE A 107 20.35 4.63 27.95
C ILE A 107 20.32 5.61 29.13
N LEU A 108 19.24 6.38 29.26
CA LEU A 108 19.07 7.32 30.37
C LEU A 108 19.18 6.60 31.73
N PRO A 109 19.77 7.24 32.76
CA PRO A 109 19.98 6.59 34.06
C PRO A 109 18.71 6.03 34.72
N CYS A 110 17.54 6.62 34.45
CA CYS A 110 16.27 6.11 34.95
C CYS A 110 15.88 4.75 34.38
N PHE A 111 16.37 4.41 33.18
CA PHE A 111 16.10 3.13 32.49
C PHE A 111 17.20 2.09 32.71
N ALA A 112 18.28 2.44 33.41
CA ALA A 112 19.40 1.53 33.67
C ALA A 112 18.93 0.20 34.29
N ARG A 113 19.62 -0.90 33.97
CA ARG A 113 19.21 -2.26 34.37
C ARG A 113 18.97 -2.42 35.87
N ASN A 114 19.74 -1.72 36.70
CA ASN A 114 19.61 -1.71 38.16
C ASN A 114 18.41 -0.90 38.68
N ARG A 115 17.69 -0.15 37.83
CA ARG A 115 16.42 0.53 38.15
C ARG A 115 15.20 -0.33 37.89
N TRP A 116 15.40 -1.55 37.42
CA TRP A 116 14.33 -2.54 37.27
C TRP A 116 14.19 -3.37 38.54
N LYS A 117 12.95 -3.51 39.03
CA LYS A 117 12.63 -4.35 40.18
C LYS A 117 12.92 -5.82 39.88
N THR A 118 13.45 -6.50 40.90
CA THR A 118 13.84 -7.92 40.83
C THR A 118 12.93 -8.80 41.68
N ASN A 119 11.97 -8.20 42.37
CA ASN A 119 10.92 -8.85 43.12
C ASN A 119 9.59 -8.76 42.35
N GLY A 120 8.64 -9.64 42.69
CA GLY A 120 7.34 -9.74 42.01
C GLY A 120 7.07 -11.14 41.46
N LYS A 121 5.99 -11.26 40.70
CA LYS A 121 5.52 -12.49 40.06
C LYS A 121 5.20 -12.21 38.58
N PRO A 122 6.19 -11.79 37.77
CA PRO A 122 5.95 -11.55 36.35
C PRO A 122 5.62 -12.84 35.62
N PHE A 123 5.04 -12.69 34.44
CA PHE A 123 4.70 -13.79 33.55
C PHE A 123 5.96 -14.64 33.21
N PRO A 124 5.83 -15.97 33.07
CA PRO A 124 6.88 -16.81 32.50
C PRO A 124 7.09 -16.47 31.01
N LEU A 125 8.31 -16.67 30.49
CA LEU A 125 8.54 -16.61 29.04
C LEU A 125 7.93 -17.82 28.32
N GLY A 126 7.80 -18.96 29.00
CA GLY A 126 7.19 -20.17 28.44
C GLY A 126 8.01 -20.72 27.27
N GLU A 127 7.34 -21.01 26.16
CA GLU A 127 7.98 -21.54 24.94
C GLU A 127 8.88 -20.52 24.22
N LEU A 128 8.78 -19.23 24.58
CA LEU A 128 9.57 -18.16 23.96
C LEU A 128 11.00 -18.05 24.53
N GLY A 129 11.31 -18.75 25.62
CA GLY A 129 12.65 -18.75 26.21
C GLY A 129 12.66 -19.09 27.70
N PRO A 130 13.85 -19.24 28.29
CA PRO A 130 14.00 -19.59 29.70
C PRO A 130 13.63 -18.42 30.63
N GLY A 131 13.06 -18.76 31.79
CA GLY A 131 12.86 -17.83 32.90
C GLY A 131 11.55 -17.04 32.85
N LYS A 132 11.59 -15.82 33.39
CA LYS A 132 10.43 -14.93 33.55
C LYS A 132 10.75 -13.53 33.04
N TRP A 133 9.71 -12.72 32.81
CA TRP A 133 9.79 -11.33 32.38
C TRP A 133 10.38 -10.42 33.46
N PHE A 134 11.70 -10.50 33.63
CA PHE A 134 12.51 -9.61 34.47
C PHE A 134 13.63 -9.01 33.62
N ALA A 135 13.95 -7.74 33.81
CA ALA A 135 15.11 -7.13 33.14
C ALA A 135 16.46 -7.74 33.55
N LYS A 136 16.53 -8.49 34.66
CA LYS A 136 17.69 -9.31 35.03
C LYS A 136 17.88 -10.56 34.16
N ASN A 137 16.85 -10.98 33.42
CA ASN A 137 16.99 -12.02 32.41
C ASN A 137 17.68 -11.40 31.19
N ASP A 138 18.79 -11.97 30.73
CA ASP A 138 19.58 -11.42 29.62
C ASP A 138 18.78 -11.39 28.32
N VAL A 139 17.97 -12.42 28.04
CA VAL A 139 17.07 -12.46 26.87
C VAL A 139 16.11 -11.26 26.87
N VAL A 140 15.51 -10.95 28.02
CA VAL A 140 14.59 -9.82 28.17
C VAL A 140 15.33 -8.48 28.08
N TRP A 141 16.55 -8.42 28.61
CA TRP A 141 17.36 -7.21 28.59
C TRP A 141 17.81 -6.84 27.17
N GLU A 142 18.34 -7.81 26.42
CA GLU A 142 18.71 -7.63 25.01
C GLU A 142 17.52 -7.19 24.17
N LEU A 143 16.35 -7.76 24.42
CA LEU A 143 15.10 -7.42 23.72
C LEU A 143 14.66 -5.97 23.95
N ILE A 144 14.75 -5.48 25.19
CA ILE A 144 14.25 -4.16 25.55
C ILE A 144 15.27 -3.05 25.27
N GLN A 145 16.58 -3.36 25.21
CA GLN A 145 17.65 -2.37 25.09
C GLN A 145 17.44 -1.34 23.95
N PRO A 146 17.08 -1.75 22.71
CA PRO A 146 16.84 -0.79 21.63
C PRO A 146 15.69 0.17 21.92
N THR A 147 14.63 -0.31 22.60
CA THR A 147 13.49 0.52 23.00
C THR A 147 13.85 1.53 24.06
N LEU A 148 14.77 1.18 24.98
CA LEU A 148 15.26 2.09 26.01
C LEU A 148 16.14 3.19 25.40
N GLN A 149 16.95 2.85 24.40
CA GLN A 149 17.75 3.84 23.65
C GLN A 149 16.83 4.81 22.89
N LEU A 150 15.82 4.30 22.19
CA LEU A 150 14.85 5.13 21.50
C LEU A 150 14.03 6.01 22.46
N ALA A 151 13.56 5.48 23.60
CA ALA A 151 12.89 6.28 24.62
C ALA A 151 13.81 7.37 25.20
N SER A 152 15.11 7.07 25.34
CA SER A 152 16.13 8.03 25.75
C SER A 152 16.34 9.13 24.71
N MET A 153 16.34 8.78 23.42
CA MET A 153 16.36 9.75 22.32
C MET A 153 15.16 10.69 22.37
N ILE A 154 13.96 10.14 22.52
CA ILE A 154 12.73 10.93 22.59
C ILE A 154 12.80 11.91 23.76
N LEU A 155 12.99 11.43 25.00
CA LEU A 155 13.04 12.29 26.19
C LEU A 155 14.13 13.36 26.09
N THR A 156 15.29 13.02 25.53
CA THR A 156 16.41 13.96 25.38
C THR A 156 16.21 14.97 24.26
N ASN A 157 15.32 14.73 23.30
CA ASN A 157 15.04 15.67 22.21
C ASN A 157 13.75 16.48 22.40
N ILE A 158 12.83 16.06 23.29
CA ILE A 158 11.64 16.87 23.64
C ILE A 158 12.07 18.29 24.06
N GLN A 159 11.36 19.27 23.51
CA GLN A 159 11.52 20.70 23.74
C GLN A 159 11.52 21.08 25.24
N ALA A 160 12.42 21.98 25.64
CA ALA A 160 12.67 22.32 27.04
C ALA A 160 11.48 23.02 27.73
N ASP A 161 10.70 23.78 26.96
CA ASP A 161 9.50 24.51 27.41
C ASP A 161 8.43 23.57 28.01
N LEU A 162 8.33 22.34 27.53
CA LEU A 162 7.42 21.35 28.10
C LEU A 162 7.85 20.93 29.51
N TYR A 163 9.16 20.80 29.76
CA TYR A 163 9.72 20.52 31.08
C TYR A 163 9.57 21.72 32.02
N ASP A 164 9.77 22.92 31.50
CA ASP A 164 9.56 24.18 32.23
C ASP A 164 8.12 24.30 32.71
N THR A 165 7.17 24.02 31.82
CA THR A 165 5.74 24.03 32.12
C THR A 165 5.41 23.00 33.20
N LEU A 166 6.00 21.81 33.15
CA LEU A 166 5.72 20.74 34.12
C LEU A 166 6.23 21.08 35.53
N LEU A 167 7.43 21.66 35.64
CA LEU A 167 8.08 21.94 36.91
C LEU A 167 7.64 23.29 37.52
N TYR A 168 7.58 24.34 36.68
CA TYR A 168 7.39 25.74 37.10
C TYR A 168 6.19 26.43 36.43
N GLY A 169 5.39 25.72 35.63
CA GLY A 169 4.19 26.28 35.02
C GLY A 169 3.22 26.84 36.05
N LYS A 170 2.54 27.93 35.69
CA LYS A 170 1.51 28.56 36.53
C LYS A 170 0.38 27.56 36.80
N ARG A 171 0.06 27.32 38.06
CA ARG A 171 -1.14 26.57 38.47
C ARG A 171 -2.27 27.52 38.80
N ILE A 172 -3.46 27.19 38.32
CA ILE A 172 -4.71 27.89 38.60
C ILE A 172 -5.76 26.86 39.03
N PRO A 173 -6.70 27.24 39.91
CA PRO A 173 -7.88 26.42 40.20
C PRO A 173 -8.66 26.11 38.92
N ILE A 174 -9.10 24.86 38.75
CA ILE A 174 -10.08 24.52 37.70
C ILE A 174 -11.36 25.35 37.96
N ASP A 175 -12.01 25.91 36.94
CA ASP A 175 -13.30 26.60 37.13
C ASP A 175 -14.38 25.59 37.56
N PRO A 176 -15.10 25.78 38.69
CA PRO A 176 -16.16 24.87 39.13
C PRO A 176 -17.21 24.58 38.04
N LYS A 177 -17.48 25.54 37.14
CA LYS A 177 -18.44 25.36 36.03
C LYS A 177 -18.01 24.29 35.03
N ARG A 178 -16.72 23.94 35.00
CA ARG A 178 -16.17 22.90 34.13
C ARG A 178 -16.34 21.50 34.71
N ILE A 179 -16.69 21.36 35.98
CA ILE A 179 -16.87 20.06 36.62
C ILE A 179 -18.24 19.48 36.22
N PRO A 180 -18.32 18.20 35.79
CA PRO A 180 -19.58 17.55 35.47
C PRO A 180 -20.48 17.44 36.70
N ASP A 181 -21.80 17.58 36.52
CA ASP A 181 -22.76 17.55 37.64
C ASP A 181 -22.84 16.16 38.29
N ASN A 182 -22.69 15.13 37.47
CA ASN A 182 -22.65 13.72 37.89
C ASN A 182 -21.22 13.22 37.93
N LEU A 183 -20.59 13.32 39.10
CA LEU A 183 -19.25 12.82 39.31
C LEU A 183 -19.22 11.30 39.51
N PRO A 184 -18.18 10.61 39.00
CA PRO A 184 -18.03 9.19 39.26
C PRO A 184 -17.77 8.96 40.76
N LYS A 185 -18.22 7.82 41.31
CA LYS A 185 -18.09 7.49 42.75
C LYS A 185 -16.65 7.61 43.30
N ARG A 186 -15.64 7.48 42.44
CA ARG A 186 -14.21 7.63 42.77
C ARG A 186 -13.74 9.07 42.99
N ALA A 187 -14.50 10.07 42.53
CA ALA A 187 -14.16 11.49 42.68
C ALA A 187 -14.70 12.03 44.02
N THR A 188 -13.96 11.81 45.11
CA THR A 188 -14.39 12.22 46.46
C THR A 188 -14.41 13.75 46.63
N PRO A 189 -15.16 14.30 47.60
CA PRO A 189 -15.15 15.74 47.90
C PRO A 189 -13.75 16.31 48.16
N GLU A 190 -12.86 15.54 48.78
CA GLU A 190 -11.47 15.91 49.06
C GLU A 190 -10.66 16.00 47.76
N PHE A 191 -10.84 15.05 46.84
CA PHE A 191 -10.23 15.07 45.52
C PHE A 191 -10.67 16.31 44.72
N ILE A 192 -11.97 16.64 44.76
CA ILE A 192 -12.51 17.84 44.12
C ILE A 192 -11.91 19.10 44.73
N LYS A 193 -11.83 19.21 46.06
CA LYS A 193 -11.26 20.36 46.77
C LYS A 193 -9.78 20.59 46.43
N GLN A 194 -9.03 19.53 46.10
CA GLN A 194 -7.63 19.63 45.66
C GLN A 194 -7.47 20.23 44.27
N LEU A 195 -8.44 20.05 43.36
CA LEU A 195 -8.44 20.69 42.02
C LEU A 195 -8.41 22.22 42.09
N PHE A 196 -8.84 22.78 43.23
CA PHE A 196 -8.94 24.22 43.45
C PHE A 196 -7.79 24.80 44.28
N SER A 197 -6.87 23.96 44.78
CA SER A 197 -5.79 24.41 45.65
C SER A 197 -4.49 24.56 44.87
N THR A 198 -4.02 25.79 44.67
CA THR A 198 -2.60 26.20 44.81
C THR A 198 -2.40 27.69 44.55
N GLN A 199 -1.33 28.23 45.15
CA GLN A 199 -0.83 29.58 44.89
C GLN A 199 -0.13 29.64 43.52
N SER A 200 -0.51 30.59 42.67
CA SER A 200 0.13 30.86 41.38
C SER A 200 1.55 31.39 41.58
N ARG A 201 2.58 30.68 41.09
CA ARG A 201 3.96 31.17 41.06
C ARG A 201 4.73 30.57 39.88
N GLY A 202 4.56 31.18 38.71
CA GLY A 202 5.44 30.93 37.56
C GLY A 202 6.74 31.73 37.71
N LEU A 203 7.85 31.18 37.24
CA LEU A 203 9.07 31.97 37.03
C LEU A 203 8.89 32.89 35.82
N ALA A 204 9.62 34.01 35.78
CA ALA A 204 9.60 34.89 34.61
C ALA A 204 10.24 34.20 33.40
N PRO A 205 9.75 34.46 32.16
CA PRO A 205 10.43 33.99 30.95
C PRO A 205 11.91 34.42 30.96
N GLY A 206 12.83 33.48 30.74
CA GLY A 206 14.27 33.73 30.74
C GLY A 206 15.00 33.50 32.08
N ASP A 207 14.31 33.07 33.14
CA ASP A 207 14.96 32.69 34.41
C ASP A 207 15.99 31.55 34.19
N PRO A 208 17.25 31.67 34.66
CA PRO A 208 18.29 30.64 34.51
C PRO A 208 17.91 29.26 35.07
N VAL A 209 16.94 29.19 35.99
CA VAL A 209 16.43 27.93 36.55
C VAL A 209 15.60 27.16 35.52
N LEU A 210 14.88 27.85 34.63
CA LEU A 210 14.11 27.22 33.53
C LEU A 210 15.05 26.45 32.59
N GLN A 211 16.24 26.99 32.31
CA GLN A 211 17.26 26.29 31.51
C GLN A 211 17.75 24.96 32.12
N LYS A 212 17.41 24.68 33.38
CA LYS A 212 17.78 23.45 34.09
C LYS A 212 16.60 22.49 34.31
N SER A 213 15.35 22.86 34.01
CA SER A 213 14.15 22.06 34.33
C SER A 213 14.22 20.66 33.75
N LYS A 214 14.56 20.55 32.47
CA LYS A 214 14.73 19.26 31.77
C LYS A 214 15.73 18.35 32.48
N ARG A 215 16.94 18.87 32.72
CA ARG A 215 18.00 18.13 33.42
C ARG A 215 17.55 17.72 34.83
N ASN A 216 16.87 18.61 35.56
CA ASN A 216 16.40 18.34 36.91
C ASN A 216 15.32 17.25 36.94
N LEU A 217 14.37 17.26 36.00
CA LEU A 217 13.32 16.25 35.91
C LEU A 217 13.85 14.88 35.45
N LEU A 218 14.76 14.86 34.47
CA LEU A 218 15.45 13.62 34.06
C LEU A 218 16.28 13.05 35.22
N HIS A 219 16.96 13.90 35.99
CA HIS A 219 17.64 13.47 37.21
C HIS A 219 16.64 12.96 38.27
N GLY A 220 15.51 13.67 38.46
CA GLY A 220 14.44 13.24 39.36
C GLY A 220 13.92 11.84 39.03
N LEU A 221 13.70 11.52 37.75
CA LEU A 221 13.32 10.16 37.35
C LEU A 221 14.34 9.12 37.81
N SER A 222 15.64 9.42 37.66
CA SER A 222 16.70 8.48 38.08
C SER A 222 16.72 8.23 39.60
N GLN A 223 16.20 9.16 40.39
CA GLN A 223 16.13 9.05 41.85
C GLN A 223 14.84 8.34 42.30
N PHE A 224 13.69 8.80 41.82
CA PHE A 224 12.39 8.42 42.38
C PHE A 224 11.69 7.28 41.62
N THR A 225 12.13 6.94 40.40
CA THR A 225 11.39 6.00 39.54
C THR A 225 12.03 4.62 39.46
N TRP A 226 11.21 3.59 39.59
CA TRP A 226 11.57 2.18 39.38
C TRP A 226 10.73 1.59 38.25
N LEU A 227 11.33 0.72 37.45
CA LEU A 227 10.63 0.00 36.39
C LEU A 227 10.32 -1.43 36.82
N LYS A 228 9.21 -1.98 36.34
CA LYS A 228 8.94 -3.42 36.43
C LYS A 228 8.09 -3.89 35.27
N PHE A 229 8.09 -5.19 35.03
CA PHE A 229 7.06 -5.82 34.21
C PHE A 229 5.79 -6.05 35.03
N ARG A 230 4.66 -6.11 34.33
CA ARG A 230 3.36 -6.43 34.92
C ARG A 230 3.40 -7.80 35.59
N ASP A 231 2.90 -7.89 36.81
CA ASP A 231 2.77 -9.14 37.53
C ASP A 231 1.57 -9.95 37.02
N ALA A 232 1.63 -11.28 37.15
CA ALA A 232 0.60 -12.19 36.65
C ALA A 232 -0.74 -12.11 37.41
N ASP A 233 -0.73 -11.58 38.63
CA ASP A 233 -1.91 -11.35 39.47
C ASP A 233 -2.57 -9.98 39.26
N GLU A 234 -1.98 -9.09 38.46
CA GLU A 234 -2.61 -7.83 38.08
C GLU A 234 -3.74 -8.07 37.05
N THR A 235 -4.98 -7.78 37.45
CA THR A 235 -6.19 -8.03 36.63
C THR A 235 -6.48 -6.93 35.59
N ILE A 236 -5.87 -5.77 35.72
CA ILE A 236 -6.09 -4.62 34.83
C ILE A 236 -5.16 -4.74 33.61
N ALA A 237 -5.72 -4.68 32.40
CA ALA A 237 -4.96 -4.64 31.17
C ALA A 237 -4.57 -3.20 30.81
N PHE A 238 -3.28 -2.97 30.59
CA PHE A 238 -2.70 -1.71 30.11
C PHE A 238 -1.43 -1.97 29.32
N ASN A 239 -0.96 -1.00 28.55
CA ASN A 239 0.33 -1.08 27.84
C ASN A 239 1.48 -0.64 28.76
N GLY A 240 1.28 0.50 29.40
CA GLY A 240 2.10 1.04 30.48
C GLY A 240 1.20 1.55 31.60
N CYS A 241 1.74 1.69 32.80
CA CYS A 241 1.04 2.35 33.90
C CYS A 241 2.05 2.92 34.89
N THR A 242 1.81 4.14 35.34
CA THR A 242 2.55 4.78 36.41
C THR A 242 1.77 4.71 37.72
N LYS A 243 2.33 4.03 38.72
CA LYS A 243 1.87 4.08 40.11
C LYS A 243 2.82 4.96 40.91
N PHE A 244 2.32 5.66 41.93
CA PHE A 244 3.15 6.46 42.81
C PHE A 244 2.63 6.42 44.24
N GLY A 245 3.52 6.70 45.19
CA GLY A 245 3.17 6.77 46.60
C GLY A 245 4.32 7.31 47.44
N LEU A 246 4.04 7.57 48.72
CA LEU A 246 5.07 7.86 49.70
C LEU A 246 5.45 6.58 50.43
N GLU A 247 6.74 6.27 50.43
CA GLU A 247 7.31 5.20 51.24
C GLU A 247 8.08 5.82 52.42
N ASN A 248 7.87 5.30 53.62
CA ASN A 248 8.65 5.70 54.78
C ASN A 248 9.99 4.96 54.75
N VAL A 249 11.07 5.71 54.69
CA VAL A 249 12.42 5.15 54.84
C VAL A 249 12.78 5.01 56.32
N PRO A 250 13.74 4.12 56.68
CA PRO A 250 14.10 3.84 58.07
C PRO A 250 14.51 5.05 58.92
N ASP A 251 14.93 6.15 58.28
CA ASP A 251 15.28 7.41 58.95
C ASP A 251 14.06 8.31 59.26
N GLY A 252 12.84 7.81 59.05
CA GLY A 252 11.58 8.50 59.34
C GLY A 252 11.12 9.47 58.25
N ARG A 253 11.89 9.67 57.17
CA ARG A 253 11.46 10.51 56.05
C ARG A 253 10.47 9.76 55.15
N SER A 254 9.51 10.49 54.59
CA SER A 254 8.64 9.98 53.51
C SER A 254 9.23 10.37 52.15
N LEU A 255 9.64 9.38 51.36
CA LEU A 255 10.17 9.58 50.01
C LEU A 255 9.12 9.19 48.98
N LEU A 256 9.05 9.98 47.91
CA LEU A 256 8.29 9.61 46.73
C LEU A 256 8.91 8.36 46.09
N VAL A 257 8.07 7.39 45.75
CA VAL A 257 8.43 6.27 44.89
C VAL A 257 7.42 6.20 43.76
N CYS A 258 7.94 6.21 42.53
CA CYS A 258 7.17 6.00 41.31
C CYS A 258 7.53 4.64 40.71
N HIS A 259 6.51 3.90 40.28
CA HIS A 259 6.65 2.64 39.54
C HIS A 259 6.09 2.80 38.15
N ILE A 260 6.95 2.65 37.13
CA ILE A 260 6.53 2.48 35.75
C ILE A 260 6.41 0.98 35.49
N ILE A 261 5.21 0.52 35.19
CA ILE A 261 4.87 -0.88 34.97
C ILE A 261 4.65 -1.08 33.47
N LEU A 262 5.46 -1.93 32.84
CA LEU A 262 5.35 -2.26 31.43
C LEU A 262 4.64 -3.61 31.24
N SER A 263 3.68 -3.66 30.33
CA SER A 263 3.08 -4.92 29.90
C SER A 263 4.06 -5.71 29.04
N GLN A 264 4.32 -6.95 29.43
CA GLN A 264 5.08 -7.94 28.68
C GLN A 264 4.51 -8.17 27.27
N GLY A 265 3.19 -8.06 27.11
CA GLY A 265 2.51 -8.25 25.83
C GLY A 265 2.83 -7.18 24.77
N ASN A 266 3.61 -6.15 25.12
CA ASN A 266 4.17 -5.21 24.15
C ASN A 266 5.47 -5.72 23.51
N LEU A 267 6.22 -6.57 24.22
CA LEU A 267 7.53 -7.07 23.79
C LEU A 267 7.50 -8.54 23.40
N GLU A 268 6.55 -9.32 23.94
CA GLU A 268 6.37 -10.74 23.61
C GLU A 268 6.35 -11.04 22.10
N PRO A 269 5.74 -10.20 21.23
CA PRO A 269 5.80 -10.42 19.78
C PRO A 269 7.21 -10.40 19.19
N LEU A 270 8.15 -9.67 19.79
CA LEU A 270 9.54 -9.56 19.33
C LEU A 270 10.34 -10.86 19.48
N LEU A 271 9.87 -11.80 20.31
CA LEU A 271 10.51 -13.11 20.51
C LEU A 271 10.01 -14.18 19.52
N ARG A 272 9.11 -13.82 18.61
CA ARG A 272 8.52 -14.78 17.67
C ARG A 272 9.45 -15.13 16.52
N PRO A 273 9.43 -16.39 16.05
CA PRO A 273 10.08 -16.73 14.80
C PRO A 273 9.40 -16.00 13.63
N GLY A 274 10.20 -15.51 12.68
CA GLY A 274 9.69 -14.90 11.45
C GLY A 274 9.04 -13.52 11.61
N ILE A 275 9.37 -12.78 12.68
CA ILE A 275 9.01 -11.36 12.78
C ILE A 275 9.69 -10.56 11.66
N THR A 276 8.96 -9.67 10.98
CA THR A 276 9.56 -8.79 9.94
C THR A 276 10.23 -7.57 10.57
N ASP A 277 11.13 -6.93 9.81
CA ASP A 277 11.80 -5.71 10.25
C ASP A 277 10.78 -4.61 10.61
N SER A 278 9.72 -4.46 9.79
CA SER A 278 8.61 -3.54 10.04
C SER A 278 7.90 -3.78 11.38
N GLU A 279 7.60 -5.03 11.71
CA GLU A 279 6.98 -5.40 12.97
C GLU A 279 7.93 -5.13 14.14
N LYS A 280 9.20 -5.56 14.01
CA LYS A 280 10.23 -5.38 15.02
C LYS A 280 10.38 -3.91 15.40
N LEU A 281 10.64 -3.04 14.41
CA LEU A 281 10.84 -1.61 14.65
C LEU A 281 9.57 -0.94 15.19
N ALA A 282 8.38 -1.33 14.75
CA ALA A 282 7.15 -0.72 15.24
C ALA A 282 6.78 -1.13 16.68
N TYR A 283 7.02 -2.38 17.07
CA TYR A 283 6.89 -2.79 18.47
C TYR A 283 7.90 -2.05 19.36
N GLN A 284 9.13 -1.84 18.87
CA GLN A 284 10.13 -1.06 19.57
C GLN A 284 9.70 0.40 19.74
N TRP A 285 9.17 1.02 18.68
CA TRP A 285 8.56 2.36 18.71
C TRP A 285 7.43 2.46 19.75
N ARG A 286 6.49 1.52 19.73
CA ARG A 286 5.36 1.51 20.68
C ARG A 286 5.84 1.49 22.12
N VAL A 287 6.80 0.63 22.44
CA VAL A 287 7.35 0.52 23.79
C VAL A 287 8.10 1.78 24.17
N ALA A 288 8.88 2.36 23.27
CA ALA A 288 9.58 3.61 23.51
C ALA A 288 8.62 4.76 23.82
N VAL A 289 7.58 4.95 23.00
CA VAL A 289 6.53 5.97 23.24
C VAL A 289 5.80 5.70 24.56
N THR A 290 5.46 4.45 24.85
CA THR A 290 4.82 4.07 26.13
C THR A 290 5.71 4.43 27.32
N LEU A 291 7.01 4.13 27.26
CA LEU A 291 7.95 4.49 28.33
C LEU A 291 8.06 6.01 28.50
N THR A 292 8.15 6.77 27.40
CA THR A 292 8.14 8.24 27.45
C THR A 292 6.84 8.78 28.05
N HIS A 293 5.69 8.22 27.66
CA HIS A 293 4.36 8.55 28.19
C HIS A 293 4.30 8.36 29.71
N GLU A 294 4.68 7.19 30.20
CA GLU A 294 4.69 6.90 31.64
C GLU A 294 5.74 7.72 32.41
N CYS A 295 6.89 8.01 31.78
CA CYS A 295 7.86 8.93 32.34
C CYS A 295 7.27 10.32 32.59
N PHE A 296 6.37 10.80 31.74
CA PHE A 296 5.72 12.09 31.94
C PHE A 296 4.74 12.08 33.12
N HIS A 297 3.98 11.02 33.32
CA HIS A 297 3.19 10.83 34.54
C HIS A 297 4.10 10.81 35.78
N ALA A 298 5.23 10.11 35.73
CA ALA A 298 6.18 10.09 36.84
C ALA A 298 6.78 11.48 37.11
N MET A 299 7.21 12.20 36.07
CA MET A 299 7.74 13.56 36.19
C MET A 299 6.71 14.54 36.75
N PHE A 300 5.44 14.43 36.35
CA PHE A 300 4.35 15.24 36.89
C PHE A 300 4.24 15.07 38.42
N ASN A 301 4.25 13.83 38.88
CA ASN A 301 4.19 13.50 40.31
C ASN A 301 5.46 13.91 41.07
N ILE A 302 6.64 13.75 40.47
CA ILE A 302 7.92 14.22 41.04
C ILE A 302 7.91 15.74 41.20
N ALA A 303 7.50 16.46 40.17
CA ALA A 303 7.38 17.92 40.21
C ALA A 303 6.41 18.34 41.32
N ASP A 304 5.30 17.62 41.48
CA ASP A 304 4.31 17.88 42.51
C ASP A 304 4.83 17.63 43.92
N TYR A 305 5.50 16.50 44.14
CA TYR A 305 6.16 16.18 45.40
C TYR A 305 7.23 17.21 45.79
N ILE A 306 8.11 17.60 44.86
CA ILE A 306 9.14 18.61 45.10
C ILE A 306 8.51 19.93 45.56
N ARG A 307 7.40 20.33 44.92
CA ARG A 307 6.65 21.53 45.30
C ARG A 307 6.01 21.39 46.67
N SER A 308 5.31 20.30 46.96
CA SER A 308 4.67 20.08 48.26
C SER A 308 5.68 20.00 49.40
N LYS A 309 6.87 19.44 49.15
CA LYS A 309 7.98 19.44 50.10
C LYS A 309 8.47 20.86 50.38
N LYS A 310 8.68 21.67 49.34
CA LYS A 310 9.11 23.07 49.48
C LYS A 310 8.09 23.93 50.23
N ASN A 311 6.81 23.64 50.06
CA ASN A 311 5.71 24.39 50.69
C ASN A 311 5.26 23.81 52.04
N GLU A 312 5.96 22.80 52.57
CA GLU A 312 5.63 22.14 53.83
C GLU A 312 4.20 21.53 53.87
N THR A 313 3.69 21.10 52.70
CA THR A 313 2.35 20.52 52.55
C THR A 313 2.34 19.01 52.26
N LEU A 314 3.45 18.30 52.52
CA LEU A 314 3.53 16.85 52.27
C LEU A 314 2.52 16.03 53.07
N SER A 315 2.14 16.46 54.27
CA SER A 315 1.16 15.77 55.12
C SER A 315 -0.23 15.67 54.48
N THR A 316 -0.56 16.57 53.55
CA THR A 316 -1.83 16.60 52.80
C THR A 316 -1.65 16.30 51.31
N TRP A 317 -0.44 15.91 50.89
CA TRP A 317 -0.12 15.62 49.50
C TRP A 317 -0.84 14.36 49.01
N ARG A 318 -1.62 14.50 47.93
CA ARG A 318 -2.28 13.38 47.24
C ARG A 318 -2.17 13.44 45.71
N GLY A 319 -1.16 14.15 45.20
CA GLY A 319 -0.94 14.37 43.76
C GLY A 319 -1.66 15.60 43.21
N GLY A 320 -1.24 16.04 42.02
CA GLY A 320 -1.80 17.21 41.32
C GLY A 320 -2.86 16.84 40.27
N SER A 321 -3.47 17.85 39.65
CA SER A 321 -4.41 17.68 38.54
C SER A 321 -4.08 18.58 37.34
N GLU A 322 -4.64 18.25 36.19
CA GLU A 322 -4.42 18.89 34.89
C GLU A 322 -5.65 19.70 34.44
N ASP A 323 -5.42 20.83 33.77
CA ASP A 323 -6.48 21.75 33.33
C ASP A 323 -7.05 21.42 31.92
N HIS A 324 -6.81 20.21 31.43
CA HIS A 324 -7.33 19.71 30.15
C HIS A 324 -8.65 18.95 30.32
N SER A 325 -9.48 18.93 29.27
CA SER A 325 -10.79 18.24 29.30
C SER A 325 -10.68 16.76 29.64
N ILE A 326 -9.57 16.14 29.25
CA ILE A 326 -9.18 14.77 29.65
C ILE A 326 -7.85 14.92 30.40
N GLN A 327 -7.79 14.39 31.62
CA GLN A 327 -6.59 14.45 32.48
C GLN A 327 -5.70 13.24 32.20
N GLU A 328 -4.77 13.38 31.25
CA GLU A 328 -3.81 12.35 30.84
C GLU A 328 -2.54 13.00 30.29
N CYS A 329 -1.63 13.47 31.17
CA CYS A 329 -0.44 14.21 30.74
C CYS A 329 0.49 13.43 29.82
N GLY A 330 0.46 12.10 29.85
CA GLY A 330 1.18 11.28 28.88
C GLY A 330 0.69 11.52 27.45
N PHE A 331 -0.62 11.54 27.21
CA PHE A 331 -1.17 11.86 25.88
C PHE A 331 -1.03 13.34 25.52
N LEU A 332 -1.10 14.25 26.50
CA LEU A 332 -0.75 15.65 26.28
C LEU A 332 0.69 15.78 25.76
N MET A 333 1.63 15.08 26.37
CA MET A 333 3.03 15.07 25.92
C MET A 333 3.14 14.53 24.51
N GLU A 334 2.53 13.40 24.19
CA GLU A 334 2.55 12.85 22.83
C GLU A 334 2.00 13.86 21.83
N GLN A 335 0.84 14.47 22.12
CA GLN A 335 0.23 15.47 21.26
C GLN A 335 1.10 16.70 21.04
N VAL A 336 1.74 17.22 22.10
CA VAL A 336 2.52 18.47 22.02
C VAL A 336 3.89 18.21 21.43
N ALA A 337 4.58 17.16 21.86
CA ALA A 337 5.96 16.89 21.52
C ALA A 337 6.12 16.05 20.24
N LEU A 338 5.26 15.06 20.04
CA LEU A 338 5.27 14.17 18.88
C LEU A 338 4.27 14.61 17.81
N GLY A 339 3.44 15.62 18.10
CA GLY A 339 2.45 16.15 17.17
C GLY A 339 1.10 15.41 17.20
N GLY A 340 1.02 14.25 17.82
CA GLY A 340 -0.21 13.45 18.02
C GLY A 340 0.10 12.14 18.72
N VAL A 341 -0.89 11.26 18.82
CA VAL A 341 -0.80 10.04 19.62
C VAL A 341 -0.75 8.81 18.72
N THR A 342 0.15 7.88 19.01
CA THR A 342 0.24 6.61 18.27
C THR A 342 -0.67 5.55 18.90
N ARG A 343 -1.55 4.97 18.10
CA ARG A 343 -2.47 3.89 18.46
C ARG A 343 -2.12 2.62 17.70
N GLY A 344 -2.07 1.50 18.41
CA GLY A 344 -1.89 0.19 17.80
C GLY A 344 -3.17 -0.63 17.87
N GLU A 345 -3.65 -1.13 16.73
CA GLU A 345 -4.76 -2.09 16.65
C GLU A 345 -4.24 -3.49 16.37
N ARG A 346 -4.71 -4.45 17.17
CA ARG A 346 -4.33 -5.86 17.05
C ARG A 346 -5.24 -6.58 16.07
N ASN A 347 -4.68 -7.57 15.37
CA ASN A 347 -5.48 -8.56 14.66
C ASN A 347 -6.43 -9.30 15.63
N PRO A 348 -7.54 -9.88 15.13
CA PRO A 348 -8.44 -10.69 15.94
C PRO A 348 -7.71 -11.78 16.75
N PRO A 349 -8.23 -12.19 17.94
CA PRO A 349 -7.54 -13.11 18.86
C PRO A 349 -7.22 -14.50 18.29
N GLU A 350 -7.85 -14.89 17.18
CA GLU A 350 -7.81 -16.24 16.61
C GLU A 350 -6.70 -16.46 15.55
N TYR A 351 -5.81 -15.48 15.35
CA TYR A 351 -4.65 -15.62 14.46
C TYR A 351 -3.49 -16.33 15.17
N LEU A 352 -2.65 -17.04 14.40
CA LEU A 352 -1.49 -17.76 14.93
C LEU A 352 -0.54 -16.82 15.69
N TYR A 353 -0.35 -15.60 15.17
CA TYR A 353 0.42 -14.55 15.83
C TYR A 353 -0.29 -13.19 15.72
N PRO A 354 -0.56 -12.48 16.83
CA PRO A 354 -1.15 -11.14 16.75
C PRO A 354 -0.13 -10.11 16.26
N SER A 355 -0.40 -9.46 15.12
CA SER A 355 0.35 -8.30 14.64
C SER A 355 -0.40 -7.00 14.96
N ILE A 356 0.28 -5.85 14.83
CA ILE A 356 -0.28 -4.52 15.14
C ILE A 356 -0.11 -3.58 13.98
N SER A 357 -1.23 -3.07 13.46
CA SER A 357 -1.22 -1.87 12.62
C SER A 357 -1.21 -0.64 13.50
N PHE A 358 -0.38 0.34 13.14
CA PHE A 358 -0.26 1.58 13.89
C PHE A 358 -0.88 2.73 13.13
N PHE A 359 -1.61 3.55 13.87
CA PHE A 359 -2.28 4.73 13.41
C PHE A 359 -1.87 5.92 14.26
N TRP A 360 -1.69 7.07 13.63
CA TRP A 360 -1.60 8.34 14.32
C TRP A 360 -3.01 8.92 14.48
N THR A 361 -3.30 9.58 15.60
CA THR A 361 -4.58 10.26 15.84
C THR A 361 -4.42 11.49 16.75
N GLU A 362 -5.37 12.43 16.69
CA GLU A 362 -5.36 13.63 17.50
C GLU A 362 -5.86 13.40 18.93
N TRP A 363 -5.29 14.12 19.89
CA TRP A 363 -5.76 14.22 21.27
C TRP A 363 -5.88 15.70 21.70
N PRO A 364 -6.85 16.09 22.55
CA PRO A 364 -7.99 15.30 23.03
C PRO A 364 -9.16 15.35 22.03
N THR A 365 -9.89 14.24 21.92
CA THR A 365 -11.10 14.09 21.08
C THR A 365 -12.09 13.16 21.78
N ALA A 366 -13.31 13.04 21.27
CA ALA A 366 -14.34 12.16 21.85
C ALA A 366 -13.90 10.68 21.91
N TYR A 367 -12.98 10.24 21.03
CA TYR A 367 -12.39 8.90 21.04
C TYR A 367 -11.72 8.57 22.39
N TRP A 368 -11.08 9.56 23.00
CA TRP A 368 -10.22 9.39 24.17
C TRP A 368 -10.98 9.31 25.50
N THR A 369 -12.31 9.49 25.46
CA THR A 369 -13.16 9.42 26.66
C THR A 369 -13.11 8.07 27.36
N ASN A 370 -12.91 6.98 26.60
CA ASN A 370 -12.75 5.62 27.14
C ASN A 370 -11.42 5.39 27.88
N TYR A 371 -10.46 6.31 27.75
CA TYR A 371 -9.13 6.21 28.36
C TYR A 371 -8.97 7.12 29.58
N MET A 372 -10.06 7.65 30.13
CA MET A 372 -10.00 8.61 31.23
C MET A 372 -9.69 7.96 32.60
N THR A 373 -8.68 8.49 33.29
CA THR A 373 -8.37 8.12 34.69
C THR A 373 -9.30 8.72 35.72
N ASN A 374 -9.89 9.90 35.45
CA ASN A 374 -10.74 10.64 36.39
C ASN A 374 -12.15 10.90 35.85
N PHE A 375 -12.45 12.15 35.49
CA PHE A 375 -13.70 12.60 34.88
C PHE A 375 -13.38 13.64 33.78
N ILE A 376 -14.32 13.85 32.86
CA ILE A 376 -14.15 14.78 31.74
C ILE A 376 -14.64 16.16 32.16
N LEU A 377 -13.82 17.19 31.97
CA LEU A 377 -14.26 18.57 32.16
C LEU A 377 -15.21 18.99 31.02
N LYS A 378 -16.28 19.72 31.37
CA LYS A 378 -17.30 20.20 30.42
C LYS A 378 -16.70 21.08 29.31
N THR A 379 -15.64 21.84 29.59
CA THR A 379 -14.98 22.69 28.59
C THR A 379 -13.44 22.54 28.63
N PRO A 380 -12.74 22.79 27.50
CA PRO A 380 -13.31 22.93 26.15
C PRO A 380 -14.01 21.64 25.69
N ASN A 381 -15.04 21.79 24.85
CA ASN A 381 -15.78 20.65 24.33
C ASN A 381 -14.84 19.72 23.53
N LEU A 382 -14.98 18.42 23.74
CA LEU A 382 -14.24 17.44 22.96
C LEU A 382 -14.75 17.43 21.52
N ARG A 383 -13.83 17.37 20.56
CA ARG A 383 -14.18 17.27 19.15
C ARG A 383 -14.82 15.90 18.88
N PRO A 384 -16.04 15.84 18.33
CA PRO A 384 -16.67 14.57 17.97
C PRO A 384 -16.04 13.97 16.71
N ARG A 385 -15.37 14.79 15.90
CA ARG A 385 -14.64 14.40 14.70
C ARG A 385 -13.15 14.25 15.00
N TYR A 386 -12.59 13.11 14.63
CA TYR A 386 -11.18 12.75 14.78
C TYR A 386 -10.73 11.87 13.60
N ASN A 387 -9.43 11.70 13.42
CA ASN A 387 -8.90 10.97 12.27
C ASN A 387 -7.93 9.85 12.71
N PHE A 388 -7.88 8.79 11.90
CA PHE A 388 -6.84 7.76 11.99
C PHE A 388 -6.01 7.76 10.70
N TYR A 389 -4.72 7.97 10.86
CA TYR A 389 -3.76 7.99 9.75
C TYR A 389 -2.86 6.78 9.86
N PRO A 390 -2.83 5.89 8.85
CA PRO A 390 -1.89 4.78 8.82
C PRO A 390 -0.45 5.29 8.91
N ILE A 391 0.39 4.65 9.74
CA ILE A 391 1.80 5.00 9.86
C ILE A 391 2.61 4.13 8.88
N PRO A 392 3.32 4.73 7.90
CA PRO A 392 4.10 3.99 6.93
C PRO A 392 5.33 3.34 7.59
N VAL A 393 5.79 2.19 7.11
CA VAL A 393 6.92 1.46 7.71
C VAL A 393 8.24 2.24 7.65
N THR A 394 8.36 3.15 6.69
CA THR A 394 9.47 4.10 6.60
C THR A 394 9.59 5.01 7.83
N HIS A 395 8.48 5.35 8.49
CA HIS A 395 8.54 6.09 9.74
C HIS A 395 9.31 5.31 10.81
N PHE A 396 9.02 4.01 10.94
CA PHE A 396 9.68 3.13 11.91
C PHE A 396 11.15 2.93 11.55
N GLU A 397 11.50 2.81 10.27
CA GLU A 397 12.90 2.81 9.84
C GLU A 397 13.61 4.10 10.29
N ASP A 398 13.07 5.26 9.90
CA ASP A 398 13.71 6.55 10.11
C ASP A 398 13.93 6.88 11.60
N VAL A 399 12.96 6.65 12.50
CA VAL A 399 13.13 6.94 13.94
C VAL A 399 14.21 6.07 14.61
N HIS A 400 14.61 4.98 13.96
CA HIS A 400 15.69 4.10 14.38
C HIS A 400 17.03 4.42 13.69
N GLN A 401 17.12 5.51 12.92
CA GLN A 401 18.36 5.98 12.27
C GLN A 401 18.92 7.25 12.95
N MET A 402 20.23 7.32 13.22
CA MET A 402 20.89 8.48 13.81
C MET A 402 20.86 9.70 12.87
N THR A 403 21.03 9.47 11.57
CA THR A 403 20.94 10.53 10.55
C THR A 403 19.60 11.26 10.58
N PHE A 404 18.50 10.53 10.85
CA PHE A 404 17.20 11.15 11.02
C PHE A 404 17.16 12.09 12.23
N TRP A 405 17.72 11.69 13.37
CA TRP A 405 17.78 12.55 14.55
C TRP A 405 18.70 13.76 14.36
N ASP A 406 19.87 13.55 13.76
CA ASP A 406 20.90 14.57 13.60
C ASP A 406 20.59 15.59 12.50
N ASP A 407 20.05 15.14 11.36
CA ASP A 407 19.79 16.02 10.22
C ASP A 407 18.34 16.52 10.21
N THR A 408 17.37 15.71 10.66
CA THR A 408 15.94 16.04 10.53
C THR A 408 15.35 16.57 11.84
N VAL A 409 15.38 15.78 12.91
CA VAL A 409 14.75 16.17 14.19
C VAL A 409 15.45 17.39 14.79
N ARG A 410 16.78 17.45 14.70
CA ARG A 410 17.56 18.61 15.16
C ARG A 410 17.16 19.91 14.47
N ALA A 411 16.95 19.87 13.15
CA ALA A 411 16.63 21.05 12.35
C ALA A 411 15.17 21.49 12.51
N PHE A 412 14.23 20.54 12.46
CA PHE A 412 12.80 20.85 12.37
C PHE A 412 12.05 20.67 13.71
N GLY A 413 12.62 19.95 14.66
CA GLY A 413 12.07 19.67 16.00
C GLY A 413 11.34 18.32 16.10
N THR A 414 10.97 17.94 17.32
CA THR A 414 10.37 16.61 17.61
C THR A 414 8.99 16.39 17.00
N LYS A 415 8.31 17.44 16.52
CA LYS A 415 7.05 17.29 15.76
C LYS A 415 7.25 16.51 14.45
N MET A 416 8.49 16.33 13.98
CA MET A 416 8.84 15.38 12.92
C MET A 416 8.53 13.92 13.26
N LEU A 417 8.37 13.59 14.54
CA LEU A 417 7.97 12.27 15.01
C LEU A 417 6.47 12.01 14.84
N GLY A 418 5.71 13.03 14.42
CA GLY A 418 4.30 12.89 14.07
C GLY A 418 4.10 12.44 12.62
N LEU A 419 2.88 12.66 12.13
CA LEU A 419 2.54 12.35 10.75
C LEU A 419 3.31 13.25 9.77
N ARG A 420 4.15 12.62 8.94
CA ARG A 420 5.06 13.29 7.99
C ARG A 420 4.39 13.46 6.65
N SER A 421 3.61 14.54 6.51
CA SER A 421 2.95 14.98 5.28
C SER A 421 1.77 14.15 4.78
N SER A 422 1.54 12.92 5.27
CA SER A 422 0.46 12.07 4.78
C SER A 422 -0.94 12.71 4.97
N THR A 423 -1.76 12.79 3.93
CA THR A 423 -3.15 13.28 3.99
C THR A 423 -4.20 12.17 4.07
N ALA A 424 -3.81 10.95 3.64
CA ALA A 424 -4.67 9.77 3.62
C ALA A 424 -5.08 9.35 5.04
N ARG A 425 -6.38 9.40 5.31
CA ARG A 425 -6.91 9.17 6.65
C ARG A 425 -8.32 8.60 6.62
N MET A 426 -8.66 7.89 7.69
CA MET A 426 -10.04 7.62 8.00
C MET A 426 -10.55 8.68 8.97
N GLN A 427 -11.47 9.50 8.51
CA GLN A 427 -12.19 10.44 9.37
C GLN A 427 -13.36 9.73 10.04
N VAL A 428 -13.44 9.85 11.37
CA VAL A 428 -14.52 9.28 12.17
C VAL A 428 -15.30 10.41 12.82
N THR A 429 -16.62 10.38 12.68
CA THR A 429 -17.51 11.29 13.42
C THR A 429 -18.30 10.49 14.46
N SER A 430 -17.99 10.73 15.73
CA SER A 430 -18.69 10.15 16.87
C SER A 430 -19.69 11.17 17.42
N ILE A 431 -20.95 11.06 16.99
CA ILE A 431 -22.05 11.83 17.57
C ILE A 431 -22.70 10.98 18.66
N PRO A 432 -22.99 11.50 19.86
CA PRO A 432 -23.83 10.79 20.81
C PRO A 432 -25.12 10.36 20.09
N HIS A 433 -25.48 9.07 20.14
CA HIS A 433 -26.72 8.47 19.60
C HIS A 433 -26.74 8.05 18.12
N PHE A 434 -25.67 8.21 17.34
CA PHE A 434 -25.59 7.71 15.96
C PHE A 434 -24.45 6.69 15.77
N PRO A 435 -24.58 5.74 14.82
CA PRO A 435 -23.46 4.89 14.43
C PRO A 435 -22.29 5.77 13.96
N GLN A 436 -21.08 5.37 14.31
CA GLN A 436 -19.86 6.06 13.86
C GLN A 436 -19.82 6.06 12.33
N GLU A 437 -19.70 7.25 11.74
CA GLU A 437 -19.49 7.40 10.30
C GLU A 437 -17.99 7.41 10.01
N TYR A 438 -17.58 6.55 9.08
CA TYR A 438 -16.20 6.38 8.63
C TYR A 438 -16.07 6.88 7.19
N ILE A 439 -15.28 7.92 6.97
CA ILE A 439 -15.06 8.52 5.65
C ILE A 439 -13.57 8.50 5.33
N LEU A 440 -13.20 7.81 4.24
CA LEU A 440 -11.84 7.88 3.70
C LEU A 440 -11.63 9.26 3.07
N ARG A 441 -10.56 9.94 3.49
CA ARG A 441 -10.18 11.27 3.00
C ARG A 441 -8.74 11.24 2.51
N VAL A 442 -8.50 11.88 1.37
CA VAL A 442 -7.16 12.08 0.78
C VAL A 442 -7.02 13.54 0.33
N ASP A 443 -7.63 14.45 1.08
CA ASP A 443 -7.59 15.89 0.85
C ASP A 443 -6.63 16.59 1.84
N ASP A 444 -6.00 17.67 1.40
CA ASP A 444 -5.07 18.48 2.21
C ASP A 444 -5.79 19.36 3.27
N ILE A 445 -7.13 19.21 3.38
CA ILE A 445 -7.93 20.01 4.29
C ILE A 445 -7.70 19.54 5.74
N GLY A 446 -6.75 20.21 6.40
CA GLY A 446 -6.65 20.23 7.86
C GLY A 446 -5.54 19.38 8.50
N SER A 447 -4.51 18.98 7.75
CA SER A 447 -3.35 18.30 8.33
C SER A 447 -2.55 19.27 9.22
N LYS A 448 -2.72 19.21 10.55
CA LYS A 448 -1.99 20.08 11.52
C LYS A 448 -0.46 19.85 11.57
N GLY A 449 0.09 19.04 10.66
CA GLY A 449 1.52 18.81 10.46
C GLY A 449 2.28 19.96 9.79
N VAL A 450 1.61 21.06 9.45
CA VAL A 450 2.15 22.22 8.68
C VAL A 450 3.44 22.82 9.27
N ASN A 451 3.64 22.75 10.59
CA ASN A 451 4.68 23.53 11.26
C ASN A 451 6.12 23.20 10.82
N TRP A 452 6.43 21.94 10.49
CA TRP A 452 7.79 21.60 10.04
C TRP A 452 8.00 21.92 8.55
N LYS A 453 6.95 21.80 7.72
CA LYS A 453 6.98 22.21 6.31
C LYS A 453 7.24 23.72 6.19
N ASP A 454 6.71 24.52 7.10
CA ASP A 454 6.99 25.96 7.17
C ASP A 454 8.49 26.22 7.44
N LYS A 455 9.09 25.48 8.39
CA LYS A 455 10.52 25.58 8.69
C LYS A 455 11.39 25.11 7.53
N HIS A 456 11.00 24.02 6.86
CA HIS A 456 11.69 23.53 5.66
C HIS A 456 11.60 24.54 4.51
N THR A 457 10.43 25.13 4.29
CA THR A 457 10.22 26.19 3.29
C THR A 457 11.10 27.41 3.59
N ALA A 458 11.14 27.85 4.85
CA ALA A 458 12.02 28.94 5.28
C ALA A 458 13.51 28.59 5.06
N LEU A 459 13.91 27.35 5.32
CA LEU A 459 15.27 26.87 5.09
C LEU A 459 15.64 26.89 3.60
N LYS A 460 14.71 26.47 2.72
CA LYS A 460 14.88 26.52 1.26
C LYS A 460 15.10 27.92 0.71
N LEU A 461 14.47 28.93 1.31
CA LEU A 461 14.60 30.33 0.89
C LEU A 461 15.94 30.96 1.31
N LYS A 462 16.74 30.27 2.13
CA LYS A 462 18.02 30.78 2.60
C LYS A 462 19.07 30.71 1.49
N GLN A 463 19.61 31.87 1.10
CA GLN A 463 20.63 31.96 0.04
C GLN A 463 21.96 31.29 0.42
N ASN A 464 22.36 31.35 1.70
CA ASN A 464 23.64 30.82 2.19
C ASN A 464 23.40 29.75 3.26
N MET A 465 23.19 28.50 2.83
CA MET A 465 23.03 27.35 3.74
C MET A 465 24.38 26.78 4.19
N SER A 466 24.53 26.52 5.49
CA SER A 466 25.64 25.71 6.03
C SER A 466 25.59 24.27 5.47
N PRO A 467 26.67 23.47 5.60
CA PRO A 467 26.63 22.06 5.24
C PRO A 467 25.52 21.27 5.96
N GLU A 468 25.28 21.56 7.24
CA GLU A 468 24.23 20.94 8.05
C GLU A 468 22.83 21.36 7.58
N GLU A 469 22.65 22.64 7.25
CA GLU A 469 21.41 23.16 6.68
C GLU A 469 21.10 22.54 5.32
N ARG A 470 22.13 22.31 4.47
CA ARG A 470 21.96 21.60 3.20
C ARG A 470 21.53 20.14 3.40
N LYS A 471 22.11 19.45 4.37
CA LYS A 471 21.69 18.08 4.75
C LYS A 471 20.25 18.05 5.23
N ALA A 472 19.89 18.95 6.15
CA ALA A 472 18.52 19.05 6.67
C ALA A 472 17.51 19.39 5.57
N CYS A 473 17.84 20.31 4.67
CA CYS A 473 17.00 20.66 3.52
C CYS A 473 16.78 19.45 2.60
N SER A 474 17.86 18.73 2.27
CA SER A 474 17.81 17.52 1.43
C SER A 474 17.00 16.40 2.08
N ALA A 475 17.15 16.20 3.40
CA ALA A 475 16.37 15.24 4.16
C ALA A 475 14.88 15.62 4.19
N GLY A 476 14.57 16.91 4.37
CA GLY A 476 13.20 17.43 4.27
C GLY A 476 12.57 17.19 2.89
N ASP A 477 13.32 17.47 1.82
CA ASP A 477 12.89 17.22 0.43
C ASP A 477 12.58 15.75 0.18
N TYR A 478 13.48 14.87 0.62
CA TYR A 478 13.29 13.43 0.52
C TYR A 478 12.01 12.97 1.25
N LEU A 479 11.76 13.46 2.47
CA LEU A 479 10.58 13.09 3.25
C LEU A 479 9.27 13.59 2.61
N ILE A 480 9.24 14.81 2.08
CA ILE A 480 8.07 15.36 1.38
C ILE A 480 7.81 14.55 0.11
N LYS A 481 8.82 14.39 -0.75
CA LYS A 481 8.66 13.71 -2.03
C LYS A 481 8.21 12.27 -1.85
N ARG A 482 8.75 11.58 -0.84
CA ARG A 482 8.34 10.20 -0.51
C ARG A 482 6.88 10.11 -0.07
N ALA A 483 6.42 11.05 0.76
CA ALA A 483 5.03 11.09 1.20
C ALA A 483 4.07 11.37 0.04
N GLU A 484 4.42 12.32 -0.83
CA GLU A 484 3.66 12.63 -2.06
C GLU A 484 3.55 11.39 -2.97
N LEU A 485 4.67 10.70 -3.24
CA LEU A 485 4.65 9.50 -4.07
C LEU A 485 3.80 8.36 -3.48
N ASN A 486 3.84 8.17 -2.17
CA ASN A 486 2.98 7.17 -1.51
C ASN A 486 1.49 7.54 -1.62
N GLU A 487 1.14 8.81 -1.45
CA GLU A 487 -0.23 9.30 -1.63
C GLU A 487 -0.69 9.21 -3.09
N ASP A 488 0.15 9.63 -4.03
CA ASP A 488 -0.13 9.54 -5.46
C ASP A 488 -0.39 8.09 -5.86
N PHE A 489 0.43 7.15 -5.36
CA PHE A 489 0.20 5.73 -5.61
C PHE A 489 -1.16 5.28 -5.06
N PHE A 490 -1.45 5.64 -3.80
CA PHE A 490 -2.72 5.31 -3.15
C PHE A 490 -3.92 5.85 -3.91
N VAL A 491 -3.90 7.13 -4.32
CA VAL A 491 -4.96 7.78 -5.09
C VAL A 491 -5.15 7.09 -6.44
N ASN A 492 -4.06 6.84 -7.17
CA ASN A 492 -4.13 6.15 -8.45
C ASN A 492 -4.71 4.73 -8.30
N SER A 493 -4.38 4.03 -7.21
CA SER A 493 -4.93 2.69 -6.95
C SER A 493 -6.41 2.71 -6.56
N LEU A 494 -6.87 3.75 -5.86
CA LEU A 494 -8.29 3.99 -5.60
C LEU A 494 -9.03 4.29 -6.91
N GLN A 495 -8.50 5.21 -7.72
CA GLN A 495 -9.08 5.55 -9.02
C GLN A 495 -9.18 4.33 -9.92
N GLN A 496 -8.14 3.49 -9.98
CA GLN A 496 -8.17 2.22 -10.71
C GLN A 496 -9.35 1.34 -10.27
N SER A 497 -9.59 1.23 -8.96
CA SER A 497 -10.70 0.45 -8.40
C SER A 497 -12.06 1.07 -8.75
N ASP A 498 -12.18 2.40 -8.63
CA ASP A 498 -13.41 3.15 -8.92
C ASP A 498 -13.78 3.06 -10.41
N GLN A 499 -12.81 3.17 -11.32
CA GLN A 499 -13.06 3.06 -12.76
C GLN A 499 -13.52 1.65 -13.13
N VAL A 500 -12.92 0.60 -12.54
CA VAL A 500 -13.36 -0.77 -12.76
C VAL A 500 -14.79 -0.99 -12.26
N GLN A 501 -15.16 -0.41 -11.12
CA GLN A 501 -16.54 -0.45 -10.61
C GLN A 501 -17.50 0.30 -11.54
N ALA A 502 -17.11 1.48 -12.05
CA ALA A 502 -17.90 2.25 -13.01
C ALA A 502 -18.17 1.48 -14.31
N ILE A 503 -17.18 0.77 -14.85
CA ILE A 503 -17.37 -0.08 -16.04
C ILE A 503 -18.39 -1.18 -15.76
N VAL A 504 -18.30 -1.83 -14.60
CA VAL A 504 -19.24 -2.91 -14.23
C VAL A 504 -20.67 -2.40 -14.08
N ASP A 505 -20.85 -1.27 -13.40
CA ASP A 505 -22.18 -0.69 -13.19
C ASP A 505 -22.77 -0.17 -14.51
N PHE A 506 -21.94 0.41 -15.37
CA PHE A 506 -22.33 0.78 -16.73
C PHE A 506 -22.79 -0.45 -17.53
N ASN A 507 -22.00 -1.52 -17.58
CA ASN A 507 -22.34 -2.74 -18.33
C ASN A 507 -23.62 -3.40 -17.80
N ARG A 508 -23.84 -3.38 -16.48
CA ARG A 508 -25.09 -3.87 -15.87
C ARG A 508 -26.30 -3.04 -16.31
N SER A 509 -26.16 -1.71 -16.30
CA SER A 509 -27.18 -0.76 -16.75
C SER A 509 -27.49 -0.93 -18.24
N LEU A 510 -26.47 -1.02 -19.08
CA LEU A 510 -26.59 -1.23 -20.52
C LEU A 510 -27.34 -2.53 -20.83
N LYS A 511 -26.98 -3.64 -20.18
CA LYS A 511 -27.66 -4.92 -20.33
C LYS A 511 -29.14 -4.86 -19.94
N ALA A 512 -29.49 -4.07 -18.91
CA ALA A 512 -30.87 -3.84 -18.51
C ALA A 512 -31.63 -3.00 -19.55
N LYS A 513 -31.01 -1.93 -20.07
CA LYS A 513 -31.59 -1.08 -21.14
C LYS A 513 -31.84 -1.87 -22.43
N LEU A 514 -30.85 -2.64 -22.89
CA LEU A 514 -30.99 -3.45 -24.11
C LEU A 514 -32.09 -4.51 -23.98
N LYS A 515 -32.24 -5.13 -22.80
CA LYS A 515 -33.36 -6.04 -22.50
C LYS A 515 -34.71 -5.35 -22.50
N ALA A 516 -34.79 -4.12 -22.00
CA ALA A 516 -36.03 -3.33 -22.02
C ALA A 516 -36.44 -2.98 -23.45
N ILE A 517 -35.49 -2.54 -24.29
CA ILE A 517 -35.73 -2.23 -25.71
C ILE A 517 -36.20 -3.47 -26.49
N THR A 518 -35.58 -4.63 -26.24
CA THR A 518 -36.00 -5.90 -26.87
C THR A 518 -37.34 -6.42 -26.33
N ALA A 519 -37.74 -6.04 -25.12
CA ALA A 519 -39.04 -6.38 -24.53
C ALA A 519 -40.17 -5.44 -24.98
N GLU A 520 -39.92 -4.13 -25.13
CA GLU A 520 -40.89 -3.12 -25.60
C GLU A 520 -41.20 -3.25 -27.11
N ASN A 521 -40.28 -3.83 -27.89
CA ASN A 521 -40.56 -4.23 -29.28
C ASN A 521 -41.59 -5.37 -29.41
N TYR A 522 -42.06 -5.94 -28.29
CA TYR A 522 -43.25 -6.79 -28.25
C TYR A 522 -44.39 -6.10 -27.50
N SER A 523 -45.24 -5.43 -28.29
CA SER A 523 -46.64 -5.05 -27.99
C SER A 523 -46.88 -3.74 -27.22
N THR A 524 -47.14 -2.67 -27.98
CA THR A 524 -48.46 -1.99 -27.93
C THR A 524 -48.74 -1.27 -29.25
N PRO A 525 -49.82 -1.61 -30.00
CA PRO A 525 -50.25 -0.81 -31.15
C PRO A 525 -50.88 0.50 -30.66
N GLY A 526 -50.35 1.65 -31.10
CA GLY A 526 -51.08 2.94 -31.01
C GLY A 526 -50.44 4.08 -30.21
N GLN A 527 -49.17 3.99 -29.80
CA GLN A 527 -48.44 5.18 -29.33
C GLN A 527 -47.27 5.47 -30.28
N GLU A 528 -47.20 6.71 -30.80
CA GLU A 528 -46.02 7.24 -31.46
C GLU A 528 -44.89 7.31 -30.44
N ILE A 529 -44.12 6.24 -30.35
CA ILE A 529 -42.84 6.23 -29.64
C ILE A 529 -41.87 6.98 -30.53
N LYS A 530 -41.22 8.05 -30.04
CA LYS A 530 -40.04 8.62 -30.70
C LYS A 530 -39.13 7.44 -31.06
N GLN A 531 -38.91 7.19 -32.35
CA GLN A 531 -37.99 6.16 -32.81
C GLN A 531 -36.61 6.48 -32.20
N ILE A 532 -36.28 5.83 -31.08
CA ILE A 532 -34.93 5.83 -30.59
C ILE A 532 -34.24 4.76 -31.43
N ASP A 533 -33.30 5.18 -32.29
CA ASP A 533 -32.52 4.24 -33.10
C ASP A 533 -31.68 3.36 -32.17
N PRO A 534 -31.93 2.04 -32.10
CA PRO A 534 -31.11 1.15 -31.29
C PRO A 534 -29.63 1.23 -31.68
N GLY A 535 -29.32 1.45 -32.97
CA GLY A 535 -27.96 1.60 -33.48
C GLY A 535 -27.21 2.79 -32.87
N GLU A 536 -27.90 3.92 -32.68
CA GLU A 536 -27.32 5.11 -32.04
C GLU A 536 -27.05 4.88 -30.55
N ILE A 537 -27.99 4.25 -29.81
CA ILE A 537 -27.78 3.89 -28.39
C ILE A 537 -26.57 2.96 -28.24
N ILE A 538 -26.44 1.97 -29.12
CA ILE A 538 -25.34 1.01 -29.10
C ILE A 538 -24.03 1.74 -29.33
N ARG A 539 -23.97 2.61 -30.35
CA ARG A 539 -22.78 3.41 -30.67
C ARG A 539 -22.36 4.33 -29.52
N GLU A 540 -23.29 5.09 -28.93
CA GLU A 540 -22.99 5.96 -27.78
C GLU A 540 -22.56 5.17 -26.54
N SER A 541 -23.19 4.02 -26.30
CA SER A 541 -22.84 3.16 -25.18
C SER A 541 -21.44 2.56 -25.33
N MET A 542 -21.05 2.24 -26.56
CA MET A 542 -19.71 1.73 -26.89
C MET A 542 -18.62 2.79 -26.71
N HIS A 543 -18.85 4.03 -27.14
CA HIS A 543 -17.92 5.14 -26.88
C HIS A 543 -17.75 5.36 -25.38
N THR A 544 -18.86 5.33 -24.63
CA THR A 544 -18.80 5.46 -23.16
C THR A 544 -18.01 4.31 -22.52
N GLN A 545 -18.15 3.07 -23.02
CA GLN A 545 -17.36 1.94 -22.53
C GLN A 545 -15.87 2.12 -22.81
N TYR A 546 -15.52 2.54 -24.02
CA TYR A 546 -14.13 2.82 -24.38
C TYR A 546 -13.53 3.91 -23.48
N ASP A 547 -14.24 5.02 -23.27
CA ASP A 547 -13.78 6.10 -22.39
C ASP A 547 -13.54 5.62 -20.95
N LEU A 548 -14.42 4.76 -20.42
CA LEU A 548 -14.26 4.18 -19.08
C LEU A 548 -13.06 3.22 -19.01
N LEU A 549 -12.84 2.41 -20.05
CA LEU A 549 -11.69 1.52 -20.14
C LEU A 549 -10.38 2.27 -20.29
N MET A 550 -10.36 3.34 -21.09
CA MET A 550 -9.18 4.19 -21.24
C MET A 550 -8.85 4.88 -19.91
N LYS A 551 -9.84 5.43 -19.19
CA LYS A 551 -9.63 6.00 -17.84
C LYS A 551 -9.06 4.98 -16.85
N ALA A 552 -9.57 3.75 -16.87
CA ALA A 552 -9.01 2.67 -16.03
C ALA A 552 -7.59 2.28 -16.45
N THR A 553 -7.28 2.31 -17.75
CA THR A 553 -5.94 2.08 -18.31
C THR A 553 -4.97 3.16 -17.86
N GLU A 554 -5.36 4.44 -17.96
CA GLU A 554 -4.56 5.59 -17.53
C GLU A 554 -4.29 5.56 -16.02
N ALA A 555 -5.30 5.24 -15.20
CA ALA A 555 -5.13 5.06 -13.77
C ALA A 555 -4.15 3.90 -13.44
N HIS A 556 -4.20 2.81 -14.20
CA HIS A 556 -3.24 1.72 -14.06
C HIS A 556 -1.82 2.15 -14.47
N CYS A 557 -1.66 2.85 -15.60
CA CYS A 557 -0.36 3.38 -16.03
C CYS A 557 0.23 4.32 -14.97
N ALA A 558 -0.59 5.23 -14.41
CA ALA A 558 -0.17 6.11 -13.33
C ALA A 558 0.26 5.34 -12.08
N ALA A 559 -0.50 4.32 -11.67
CA ALA A 559 -0.13 3.47 -10.53
C ALA A 559 1.20 2.72 -10.75
N VAL A 560 1.43 2.17 -11.95
CA VAL A 560 2.68 1.48 -12.31
C VAL A 560 3.86 2.44 -12.33
N ASN A 561 3.70 3.61 -12.96
CA ASN A 561 4.76 4.62 -13.02
C ASN A 561 5.14 5.13 -11.62
N THR A 562 4.16 5.39 -10.76
CA THR A 562 4.43 5.81 -9.38
C THR A 562 5.06 4.69 -8.55
N TYR A 563 4.65 3.43 -8.77
CA TYR A 563 5.32 2.27 -8.17
C TYR A 563 6.81 2.21 -8.55
N PHE A 564 7.17 2.40 -9.81
CA PHE A 564 8.58 2.38 -10.22
C PHE A 564 9.37 3.59 -9.69
N GLN A 565 8.73 4.75 -9.53
CA GLN A 565 9.36 5.88 -8.82
C GLN A 565 9.68 5.52 -7.36
N LEU A 566 8.75 4.87 -6.67
CA LEU A 566 8.96 4.37 -5.29
C LEU A 566 10.01 3.24 -5.23
N ALA A 567 10.04 2.36 -6.24
CA ALA A 567 10.99 1.26 -6.30
C ALA A 567 12.42 1.78 -6.50
N ASN A 568 12.58 2.80 -7.36
CA ASN A 568 13.86 3.46 -7.58
C ASN A 568 14.37 4.22 -6.35
N SER A 569 13.47 4.65 -5.45
CA SER A 569 13.86 5.20 -4.13
C SER A 569 14.07 4.12 -3.04
N GLY A 570 13.88 2.84 -3.35
CA GLY A 570 14.04 1.73 -2.40
C GLY A 570 12.89 1.59 -1.40
N THR A 571 11.73 2.17 -1.67
CA THR A 571 10.63 2.28 -0.71
C THR A 571 9.37 1.51 -1.11
N ALA A 572 9.32 0.91 -2.31
CA ALA A 572 8.15 0.19 -2.79
C ALA A 572 8.05 -1.25 -2.24
N PRO A 573 6.91 -1.67 -1.65
CA PRO A 573 6.62 -3.06 -1.33
C PRO A 573 6.59 -3.95 -2.58
N ALA A 574 7.19 -5.13 -2.53
CA ALA A 574 7.22 -6.07 -3.66
C ALA A 574 5.82 -6.61 -4.02
N GLU A 575 4.96 -6.78 -3.02
CA GLU A 575 3.58 -7.26 -3.15
C GLU A 575 2.73 -6.33 -4.02
N ILE A 576 3.05 -5.04 -4.06
CA ILE A 576 2.36 -4.08 -4.94
C ILE A 576 2.61 -4.42 -6.42
N LYS A 577 3.84 -4.80 -6.78
CA LYS A 577 4.17 -5.22 -8.14
C LYS A 577 3.34 -6.43 -8.58
N GLU A 578 3.21 -7.40 -7.69
CA GLU A 578 2.41 -8.62 -7.93
C GLU A 578 0.92 -8.27 -8.12
N ASN A 579 0.38 -7.38 -7.29
CA ASN A 579 -1.00 -6.91 -7.40
C ASN A 579 -1.24 -6.14 -8.70
N LEU A 580 -0.31 -5.25 -9.09
CA LEU A 580 -0.38 -4.50 -10.35
C LEU A 580 -0.33 -5.43 -11.56
N LEU A 581 0.55 -6.45 -11.54
CA LEU A 581 0.64 -7.44 -12.61
C LEU A 581 -0.63 -8.29 -12.70
N SER A 582 -1.15 -8.76 -11.56
CA SER A 582 -2.41 -9.52 -11.52
C SER A 582 -3.59 -8.70 -12.03
N PHE A 583 -3.65 -7.40 -11.69
CA PHE A 583 -4.64 -6.48 -12.25
C PHE A 583 -4.49 -6.38 -13.77
N ASN A 584 -3.27 -6.11 -14.26
CA ASN A 584 -2.97 -5.96 -15.67
C ASN A 584 -3.41 -7.18 -16.49
N GLN A 585 -3.11 -8.39 -16.01
CA GLN A 585 -3.54 -9.65 -16.62
C GLN A 585 -5.05 -9.76 -16.75
N GLY A 586 -5.78 -9.47 -15.67
CA GLY A 586 -7.24 -9.53 -15.67
C GLY A 586 -7.87 -8.45 -16.54
N PHE A 587 -7.29 -7.25 -16.52
CA PHE A 587 -7.85 -6.08 -17.21
C PHE A 587 -7.65 -6.15 -18.73
N ARG A 588 -6.51 -6.66 -19.22
CA ARG A 588 -6.32 -6.96 -20.65
C ARG A 588 -7.38 -7.92 -21.19
N GLY A 589 -7.60 -9.03 -20.48
CA GLY A 589 -8.64 -9.98 -20.84
C GLY A 589 -10.03 -9.37 -20.85
N PHE A 590 -10.33 -8.56 -19.83
CA PHE A 590 -11.62 -7.90 -19.69
C PHE A 590 -11.88 -6.90 -20.83
N GLY A 591 -10.90 -6.04 -21.15
CA GLY A 591 -10.99 -5.12 -22.27
C GLY A 591 -11.19 -5.86 -23.59
N ARG A 592 -10.43 -6.94 -23.84
CA ARG A 592 -10.59 -7.76 -25.05
C ARG A 592 -11.96 -8.42 -25.17
N GLN A 593 -12.56 -8.87 -24.07
CA GLN A 593 -13.91 -9.44 -24.15
C GLN A 593 -14.91 -8.41 -24.65
N ILE A 594 -14.79 -7.16 -24.19
CA ILE A 594 -15.65 -6.07 -24.67
C ILE A 594 -15.30 -5.74 -26.14
N ALA A 595 -14.03 -5.82 -26.53
CA ALA A 595 -13.59 -5.68 -27.91
C ALA A 595 -14.17 -6.78 -28.84
N LEU A 596 -14.18 -8.04 -28.41
CA LEU A 596 -14.73 -9.16 -29.19
C LEU A 596 -16.26 -9.07 -29.32
N GLU A 597 -16.91 -8.48 -28.31
CA GLU A 597 -18.33 -8.13 -28.36
C GLU A 597 -18.58 -6.78 -29.07
N SER A 598 -17.58 -6.16 -29.71
CA SER A 598 -17.74 -4.90 -30.44
C SER A 598 -18.39 -5.11 -31.80
N TRP A 599 -19.32 -4.22 -32.17
CA TRP A 599 -20.17 -4.40 -33.36
C TRP A 599 -19.65 -3.60 -34.58
N THR A 600 -18.54 -2.86 -34.43
CA THR A 600 -17.91 -2.07 -35.49
C THR A 600 -16.39 -2.27 -35.53
N LYS A 601 -15.78 -2.09 -36.71
CA LYS A 601 -14.32 -2.21 -36.92
C LYS A 601 -13.52 -1.07 -36.30
N GLU A 602 -14.07 0.14 -36.26
CA GLU A 602 -13.43 1.34 -35.70
C GLU A 602 -13.12 1.14 -34.21
N LEU A 603 -14.09 0.64 -33.44
CA LEU A 603 -13.91 0.42 -32.01
C LEU A 603 -12.90 -0.69 -31.73
N ALA A 604 -12.83 -1.72 -32.58
CA ALA A 604 -11.82 -2.78 -32.47
C ALA A 604 -10.39 -2.22 -32.59
N GLN A 605 -10.17 -1.19 -33.41
CA GLN A 605 -8.89 -0.48 -33.53
C GLN A 605 -8.60 0.36 -32.27
N ASP A 606 -9.61 1.03 -31.71
CA ASP A 606 -9.46 1.80 -30.46
C ASP A 606 -9.00 0.91 -29.29
N TYR A 607 -9.48 -0.34 -29.23
CA TYR A 607 -9.01 -1.32 -28.23
C TYR A 607 -7.54 -1.69 -28.38
N GLU A 608 -6.97 -1.63 -29.59
CA GLU A 608 -5.54 -1.89 -29.78
C GLU A 608 -4.69 -0.87 -29.03
N LYS A 609 -5.13 0.39 -28.93
CA LYS A 609 -4.43 1.42 -28.15
C LYS A 609 -4.42 1.09 -26.65
N ILE A 610 -5.53 0.58 -26.12
CA ILE A 610 -5.63 0.12 -24.73
C ILE A 610 -4.68 -1.07 -24.49
N ASP A 611 -4.74 -2.07 -25.37
CA ASP A 611 -3.94 -3.28 -25.26
C ASP A 611 -2.43 -2.98 -25.38
N GLU A 612 -2.03 -1.98 -26.17
CA GLU A 612 -0.64 -1.50 -26.28
C GLU A 612 -0.13 -0.94 -24.96
N LYS A 613 -0.87 0.01 -24.36
CA LYS A 613 -0.51 0.61 -23.06
C LYS A 613 -0.40 -0.45 -21.97
N LEU A 614 -1.38 -1.36 -21.91
CA LEU A 614 -1.38 -2.44 -20.92
C LEU A 614 -0.22 -3.42 -21.14
N GLU A 615 0.15 -3.70 -22.39
CA GLU A 615 1.28 -4.56 -22.71
C GLU A 615 2.61 -3.90 -22.30
N PHE A 616 2.77 -2.60 -22.53
CA PHE A 616 3.96 -1.87 -22.06
C PHE A 616 4.06 -1.88 -20.53
N MET A 617 2.95 -1.64 -19.81
CA MET A 617 2.93 -1.76 -18.34
C MET A 617 3.26 -3.17 -17.85
N ARG A 618 2.81 -4.22 -18.56
CA ARG A 618 3.23 -5.59 -18.27
C ARG A 618 4.74 -5.75 -18.43
N GLN A 619 5.34 -5.23 -19.51
CA GLN A 619 6.77 -5.36 -19.75
C GLN A 619 7.59 -4.72 -18.61
N MET A 620 7.09 -3.64 -18.01
CA MET A 620 7.70 -3.06 -16.82
C MET A 620 7.54 -3.97 -15.60
N LEU A 621 6.35 -4.53 -15.39
CA LEU A 621 6.00 -5.34 -14.21
C LEU A 621 6.53 -6.78 -14.23
N PHE A 622 6.83 -7.35 -15.40
CA PHE A 622 7.36 -8.71 -15.55
C PHE A 622 8.57 -8.68 -16.46
N SER A 623 9.64 -9.35 -16.07
CA SER A 623 10.87 -9.46 -16.86
C SER A 623 11.15 -10.94 -17.19
N PRO A 624 11.29 -11.31 -18.47
CA PRO A 624 11.60 -12.69 -18.86
C PRO A 624 13.03 -13.10 -18.48
N ILE A 625 13.95 -12.14 -18.38
CA ILE A 625 15.35 -12.36 -18.01
C ILE A 625 15.57 -12.37 -16.48
N ASP A 626 14.53 -12.11 -15.69
CA ASP A 626 14.59 -12.23 -14.23
C ASP A 626 14.74 -13.71 -13.83
N PRO A 627 15.74 -14.10 -13.01
CA PRO A 627 15.87 -15.47 -12.52
C PRO A 627 14.61 -16.02 -11.83
N ASP A 628 13.82 -15.12 -11.24
CA ASP A 628 12.58 -15.44 -10.54
C ASP A 628 11.33 -15.36 -11.42
N CYS A 629 11.46 -15.23 -12.75
CA CYS A 629 10.33 -15.08 -13.66
C CYS A 629 9.33 -16.26 -13.58
N HIS A 630 9.81 -17.46 -13.22
CA HIS A 630 9.02 -18.66 -13.00
C HIS A 630 7.98 -18.54 -11.87
N LYS A 631 8.13 -17.58 -10.94
CA LYS A 631 7.12 -17.27 -9.91
C LYS A 631 5.81 -16.76 -10.53
N TYR A 632 5.89 -16.11 -11.69
CA TYR A 632 4.74 -15.60 -12.42
C TYR A 632 4.24 -16.63 -13.42
N ALA A 633 3.62 -17.70 -12.93
CA ALA A 633 3.27 -18.88 -13.72
C ALA A 633 2.50 -18.56 -15.01
N VAL A 634 1.57 -17.59 -15.00
CA VAL A 634 0.82 -17.20 -16.20
C VAL A 634 1.74 -16.58 -17.26
N GLU A 635 2.62 -15.65 -16.86
CA GLU A 635 3.52 -14.94 -17.78
C GLU A 635 4.62 -15.85 -18.32
N HIS A 636 5.22 -16.64 -17.44
CA HIS A 636 6.30 -17.55 -17.80
C HIS A 636 5.83 -18.66 -18.73
N LYS A 637 4.61 -19.18 -18.52
CA LYS A 637 4.05 -20.28 -19.34
C LYS A 637 3.94 -19.93 -20.82
N GLU A 638 3.69 -18.67 -21.16
CA GLU A 638 3.57 -18.24 -22.56
C GLU A 638 4.86 -18.48 -23.35
N PHE A 639 6.03 -18.32 -22.73
CA PHE A 639 7.31 -18.52 -23.44
C PHE A 639 7.51 -19.97 -23.85
N GLY A 640 7.20 -20.92 -22.95
CA GLY A 640 7.28 -22.35 -23.28
C GLY A 640 6.25 -22.77 -24.32
N GLU A 641 5.04 -22.20 -24.29
CA GLU A 641 4.01 -22.45 -25.30
C GLU A 641 4.42 -21.89 -26.68
N LEU A 642 5.02 -20.70 -26.73
CA LEU A 642 5.57 -20.14 -27.96
C LEU A 642 6.72 -20.98 -28.51
N GLU A 643 7.60 -21.47 -27.64
CA GLU A 643 8.72 -22.32 -28.06
C GLU A 643 8.22 -23.63 -28.69
N ILE A 644 7.15 -24.23 -28.16
CA ILE A 644 6.51 -25.40 -28.78
C ILE A 644 6.00 -25.07 -30.18
N ILE A 645 5.31 -23.93 -30.37
CA ILE A 645 4.78 -23.52 -31.68
C ILE A 645 5.92 -23.27 -32.67
N ILE A 646 6.98 -22.56 -32.25
CA ILE A 646 8.14 -22.25 -33.10
C ILE A 646 8.88 -23.54 -33.49
N ASN A 647 9.06 -24.48 -32.56
CA ASN A 647 9.72 -25.75 -32.85
C ASN A 647 8.87 -26.65 -33.76
N ALA A 648 7.54 -26.63 -33.61
CA ALA A 648 6.63 -27.34 -34.51
C ALA A 648 6.72 -26.80 -35.95
N TYR A 649 6.82 -25.47 -36.13
CA TYR A 649 7.01 -24.88 -37.44
C TYR A 649 8.36 -25.26 -38.08
N LYS A 650 9.44 -25.33 -37.29
CA LYS A 650 10.74 -25.80 -37.80
C LYS A 650 10.71 -27.26 -38.28
N GLN A 651 9.84 -28.07 -37.70
CA GLN A 651 9.65 -29.49 -38.04
C GLN A 651 8.50 -29.69 -39.04
N LEU A 652 7.94 -28.62 -39.60
CA LEU A 652 6.77 -28.67 -40.47
C LEU A 652 7.02 -29.51 -41.72
N ASN A 653 8.25 -29.52 -42.24
CA ASN A 653 8.63 -30.32 -43.39
C ASN A 653 8.76 -31.83 -43.09
N ASP A 654 8.99 -32.20 -41.82
CA ASP A 654 9.16 -33.60 -41.41
C ASP A 654 7.81 -34.31 -41.23
N GLU A 655 6.86 -33.66 -40.55
CA GLU A 655 5.51 -34.19 -40.28
C GLU A 655 4.42 -33.11 -40.44
N PRO A 656 4.06 -32.72 -41.68
CA PRO A 656 3.24 -31.53 -41.96
C PRO A 656 1.88 -31.52 -41.25
N GLU A 657 1.10 -32.60 -41.36
CA GLU A 657 -0.25 -32.67 -40.81
C GLU A 657 -0.26 -32.68 -39.27
N TYR A 658 0.72 -33.35 -38.66
CA TYR A 658 0.85 -33.37 -37.21
C TYR A 658 1.32 -32.01 -36.68
N MET A 659 2.33 -31.40 -37.31
CA MET A 659 2.85 -30.10 -36.88
C MET A 659 1.85 -28.95 -37.11
N LYS A 660 1.08 -28.96 -38.20
CA LYS A 660 -0.07 -28.06 -38.40
C LYS A 660 -1.07 -28.14 -37.24
N GLN A 661 -1.39 -29.36 -36.81
CA GLN A 661 -2.30 -29.58 -35.70
C GLN A 661 -1.72 -29.02 -34.39
N VAL A 662 -0.43 -29.24 -34.13
CA VAL A 662 0.27 -28.69 -32.95
C VAL A 662 0.25 -27.16 -32.96
N ILE A 663 0.57 -26.53 -34.08
CA ILE A 663 0.57 -25.07 -34.25
C ILE A 663 -0.85 -24.53 -34.03
N SER A 664 -1.84 -25.09 -34.70
CA SER A 664 -3.25 -24.66 -34.60
C SER A 664 -3.77 -24.77 -33.17
N GLN A 665 -3.47 -25.89 -32.49
CA GLN A 665 -3.82 -26.06 -31.08
C GLN A 665 -3.12 -25.05 -30.20
N GLY A 666 -1.82 -24.80 -30.42
CA GLY A 666 -1.03 -23.81 -29.69
C GLY A 666 -1.59 -22.40 -29.83
N VAL A 667 -1.93 -21.99 -31.05
CA VAL A 667 -2.51 -20.67 -31.34
C VAL A 667 -3.87 -20.51 -30.67
N ALA A 668 -4.73 -21.54 -30.72
CA ALA A 668 -6.01 -21.52 -30.01
C ALA A 668 -5.84 -21.30 -28.50
N VAL A 669 -4.78 -21.84 -27.88
CA VAL A 669 -4.49 -21.57 -26.44
C VAL A 669 -4.19 -20.09 -26.17
N PHE A 670 -3.66 -19.33 -27.14
CA PHE A 670 -3.42 -17.89 -27.01
C PHE A 670 -4.67 -17.05 -27.33
N GLU A 671 -5.48 -17.48 -28.28
CA GLU A 671 -6.73 -16.82 -28.67
C GLU A 671 -7.82 -17.00 -27.58
N ASP A 672 -7.99 -18.20 -27.04
CA ASP A 672 -9.07 -18.54 -26.10
C ASP A 672 -8.76 -18.14 -24.65
N ARG A 673 -7.48 -17.97 -24.30
CA ARG A 673 -7.08 -17.70 -22.92
C ARG A 673 -7.31 -16.24 -22.59
N PHE A 674 -8.27 -16.02 -21.68
CA PHE A 674 -8.63 -14.71 -21.15
C PHE A 674 -7.42 -13.82 -20.80
N ARG A 675 -6.35 -14.37 -20.20
CA ARG A 675 -5.19 -13.60 -19.70
C ARG A 675 -3.99 -13.53 -20.66
N SER A 676 -4.11 -14.01 -21.90
CA SER A 676 -2.96 -14.04 -22.81
C SER A 676 -2.41 -12.65 -23.13
N SER A 677 -1.11 -12.54 -23.36
CA SER A 677 -0.46 -11.28 -23.68
C SER A 677 -0.64 -10.86 -25.14
N ARG A 678 -0.42 -9.58 -25.42
CA ARG A 678 -0.34 -9.10 -26.81
C ARG A 678 0.90 -9.66 -27.50
N TYR A 679 2.04 -9.72 -26.81
CA TYR A 679 3.26 -10.35 -27.32
C TYR A 679 3.02 -11.80 -27.76
N GLY A 680 2.47 -12.64 -26.87
CA GLY A 680 2.23 -14.05 -27.13
C GLY A 680 1.24 -14.30 -28.27
N ARG A 681 0.11 -13.60 -28.27
CA ARG A 681 -0.87 -13.68 -29.36
C ARG A 681 -0.28 -13.25 -30.71
N THR A 682 0.50 -12.17 -30.73
CA THR A 682 1.12 -11.66 -31.96
C THR A 682 2.11 -12.68 -32.52
N CYS A 683 2.99 -13.23 -31.68
CA CYS A 683 3.94 -14.26 -32.10
C CYS A 683 3.23 -15.53 -32.59
N ALA A 684 2.23 -16.03 -31.86
CA ALA A 684 1.48 -17.22 -32.27
C ALA A 684 0.75 -17.00 -33.62
N ASN A 685 0.17 -15.81 -33.83
CA ASN A 685 -0.50 -15.48 -35.09
C ASN A 685 0.47 -15.37 -36.27
N ILE A 686 1.68 -14.84 -36.07
CA ILE A 686 2.73 -14.87 -37.10
C ILE A 686 2.99 -16.32 -37.53
N MET A 687 3.15 -17.24 -36.57
CA MET A 687 3.38 -18.66 -36.87
C MET A 687 2.21 -19.31 -37.62
N LYS A 688 0.95 -18.93 -37.30
CA LYS A 688 -0.25 -19.41 -38.01
C LYS A 688 -0.25 -18.97 -39.47
N LEU A 689 0.01 -17.69 -39.73
CA LEU A 689 0.09 -17.13 -41.08
C LEU A 689 1.25 -17.78 -41.86
N ALA A 690 2.43 -17.86 -41.25
CA ALA A 690 3.60 -18.51 -41.82
C ALA A 690 3.32 -19.99 -42.20
N THR A 691 2.59 -20.72 -41.35
CA THR A 691 2.19 -22.11 -41.63
C THR A 691 1.26 -22.19 -42.83
N SER A 692 0.24 -21.32 -42.91
CA SER A 692 -0.69 -21.33 -44.05
C SER A 692 0.00 -21.05 -45.39
N VAL A 693 1.02 -20.18 -45.42
CA VAL A 693 1.83 -19.93 -46.63
C VAL A 693 2.69 -21.15 -46.94
N ALA A 694 3.46 -21.65 -45.98
CA ALA A 694 4.36 -22.80 -46.16
C ALA A 694 3.62 -24.05 -46.68
N THR A 695 2.37 -24.26 -46.25
CA THR A 695 1.60 -25.46 -46.60
C THR A 695 0.69 -25.26 -47.81
N GLY A 696 0.70 -24.08 -48.43
CA GLY A 696 -0.16 -23.74 -49.58
C GLY A 696 -1.65 -23.64 -49.24
N GLU A 697 -2.00 -23.42 -47.97
CA GLU A 697 -3.38 -23.23 -47.51
C GLU A 697 -3.83 -21.76 -47.54
N ALA A 698 -2.88 -20.83 -47.73
CA ALA A 698 -3.17 -19.42 -47.89
C ALA A 698 -3.94 -19.17 -49.20
N THR A 699 -5.11 -18.53 -49.10
CA THR A 699 -5.93 -18.15 -50.27
C THR A 699 -5.20 -17.17 -51.19
N ASP A 700 -4.47 -16.22 -50.60
CA ASP A 700 -3.55 -15.30 -51.27
C ASP A 700 -2.25 -15.25 -50.47
N PRO A 701 -1.16 -15.85 -50.96
CA PRO A 701 0.13 -15.85 -50.28
C PRO A 701 0.71 -14.44 -50.07
N TYR A 702 0.52 -13.50 -51.01
CA TYR A 702 1.07 -12.14 -50.90
C TYR A 702 0.29 -11.33 -49.87
N GLU A 703 -1.05 -11.38 -49.88
CA GLU A 703 -1.85 -10.73 -48.84
C GLU A 703 -1.54 -11.30 -47.44
N THR A 704 -1.31 -12.62 -47.35
CA THR A 704 -0.95 -13.28 -46.09
C THR A 704 0.43 -12.84 -45.58
N LEU A 705 1.39 -12.60 -46.48
CA LEU A 705 2.71 -12.04 -46.15
C LEU A 705 2.61 -10.58 -45.68
N ASP A 706 1.76 -9.75 -46.29
CA ASP A 706 1.50 -8.39 -45.81
C ASP A 706 0.90 -8.39 -44.39
N GLN A 707 -0.03 -9.31 -44.11
CA GLN A 707 -0.59 -9.49 -42.77
C GLN A 707 0.46 -9.95 -41.75
N LEU A 708 1.40 -10.79 -42.18
CA LEU A 708 2.52 -11.25 -41.35
C LEU A 708 3.44 -10.07 -41.01
N ASP A 709 3.83 -9.26 -42.00
CA ASP A 709 4.66 -8.07 -41.81
C ASP A 709 3.98 -7.03 -40.91
N ALA A 710 2.67 -6.82 -41.05
CA ALA A 710 1.91 -5.96 -40.14
C ALA A 710 2.00 -6.43 -38.68
N LYS A 711 2.01 -7.75 -38.42
CA LYS A 711 2.23 -8.29 -37.06
C LYS A 711 3.67 -8.13 -36.58
N ILE A 712 4.67 -8.20 -37.47
CA ILE A 712 6.06 -7.87 -37.13
C ILE A 712 6.17 -6.40 -36.71
N GLN A 713 5.47 -5.48 -37.40
CA GLN A 713 5.44 -4.07 -37.00
C GLN A 713 4.84 -3.87 -35.61
N VAL A 714 3.82 -4.65 -35.22
CA VAL A 714 3.31 -4.64 -33.83
C VAL A 714 4.41 -5.00 -32.83
N LEU A 715 5.26 -6.00 -33.11
CA LEU A 715 6.38 -6.34 -32.23
C LEU A 715 7.41 -5.21 -32.15
N ILE A 716 7.66 -4.49 -33.24
CA ILE A 716 8.56 -3.32 -33.27
C ILE A 716 7.99 -2.18 -32.42
N VAL A 717 6.67 -1.94 -32.48
CA VAL A 717 6.01 -0.97 -31.60
C VAL A 717 6.18 -1.37 -30.13
N LEU A 718 5.98 -2.65 -29.80
CA LEU A 718 6.20 -3.15 -28.44
C LEU A 718 7.66 -3.00 -27.96
N LEU A 719 8.64 -3.13 -28.87
CA LEU A 719 10.06 -2.91 -28.59
C LEU A 719 10.36 -1.43 -28.30
N ASN A 720 9.78 -0.54 -29.10
CA ASN A 720 9.99 0.91 -28.96
C ASN A 720 9.32 1.47 -27.69
N GLY A 721 8.26 0.83 -27.20
CA GLY A 721 7.58 1.19 -25.96
C GLY A 721 6.80 2.49 -26.04
N GLU A 722 6.32 2.97 -24.89
CA GLU A 722 5.53 4.21 -24.81
C GLU A 722 6.42 5.45 -24.97
N ASP A 723 6.00 6.42 -25.80
CA ASP A 723 6.75 7.63 -26.14
C ASP A 723 8.18 7.36 -26.66
N GLY A 724 8.41 6.22 -27.31
CA GLY A 724 9.72 5.80 -27.82
C GLY A 724 10.71 5.36 -26.75
N LYS A 725 10.26 5.11 -25.51
CA LYS A 725 11.09 4.62 -24.41
C LYS A 725 10.99 3.10 -24.28
N ARG A 726 12.06 2.41 -24.69
CA ARG A 726 12.18 0.94 -24.60
C ARG A 726 12.17 0.43 -23.16
N CYS A 727 11.60 -0.75 -22.95
CA CYS A 727 11.76 -1.49 -21.70
C CYS A 727 13.10 -2.27 -21.72
N ALA A 728 14.05 -1.86 -20.89
CA ALA A 728 15.42 -2.41 -20.89
C ALA A 728 15.46 -3.92 -20.65
N THR A 729 14.58 -4.45 -19.79
CA THR A 729 14.52 -5.88 -19.45
C THR A 729 13.91 -6.75 -20.56
N TRP A 730 13.25 -6.14 -21.55
CA TRP A 730 12.61 -6.83 -22.67
C TRP A 730 13.34 -6.67 -23.99
N THR A 731 14.29 -5.73 -24.07
CA THR A 731 14.93 -5.33 -25.33
C THR A 731 15.52 -6.55 -26.06
N SER A 732 16.34 -7.36 -25.40
CA SER A 732 16.93 -8.56 -26.02
C SER A 732 15.88 -9.59 -26.43
N THR A 733 14.84 -9.79 -25.62
CA THR A 733 13.78 -10.77 -25.89
C THR A 733 12.98 -10.39 -27.14
N LEU A 734 12.64 -9.11 -27.28
CA LEU A 734 11.91 -8.60 -28.45
C LEU A 734 12.80 -8.53 -29.69
N ASP A 735 14.06 -8.08 -29.57
CA ASP A 735 15.01 -8.07 -30.69
C ASP A 735 15.22 -9.47 -31.27
N ASP A 736 15.46 -10.47 -30.41
CA ASP A 736 15.64 -11.87 -30.82
C ASP A 736 14.39 -12.44 -31.49
N MET A 737 13.20 -12.10 -30.97
CA MET A 737 11.94 -12.58 -31.54
C MET A 737 11.64 -11.90 -32.88
N ILE A 738 11.80 -10.57 -32.98
CA ILE A 738 11.61 -9.81 -34.22
C ILE A 738 12.55 -10.35 -35.31
N LYS A 739 13.82 -10.61 -34.96
CA LYS A 739 14.77 -11.20 -35.90
C LYS A 739 14.28 -12.55 -36.42
N LYS A 740 13.90 -13.48 -35.54
CA LYS A 740 13.38 -14.80 -35.94
C LYS A 740 12.16 -14.69 -36.85
N MET A 741 11.22 -13.79 -36.54
CA MET A 741 10.01 -13.62 -37.35
C MET A 741 10.29 -12.99 -38.72
N LYS A 742 11.27 -12.08 -38.80
CA LYS A 742 11.74 -11.52 -40.08
C LYS A 742 12.46 -12.55 -40.94
N ASP A 743 13.29 -13.39 -40.34
CA ASP A 743 13.98 -14.47 -41.06
C ASP A 743 12.93 -15.43 -41.68
N ILE A 744 11.88 -15.80 -40.92
CA ILE A 744 10.76 -16.61 -41.44
C ILE A 744 9.99 -15.90 -42.57
N SER A 745 9.70 -14.60 -42.42
CA SER A 745 9.01 -13.82 -43.46
C SER A 745 9.81 -13.80 -44.77
N ALA A 746 11.12 -13.56 -44.67
CA ALA A 746 12.03 -13.53 -45.82
C ALA A 746 12.11 -14.90 -46.51
N ASP A 747 12.30 -15.98 -45.75
CA ASP A 747 12.36 -17.34 -46.29
C ASP A 747 11.07 -17.71 -47.05
N LEU A 748 9.91 -17.33 -46.53
CA LEU A 748 8.61 -17.57 -47.18
C LEU A 748 8.41 -16.71 -48.42
N PHE A 749 8.83 -15.46 -48.40
CA PHE A 749 8.75 -14.56 -49.55
C PHE A 749 9.58 -15.12 -50.71
N ASP A 750 10.81 -15.57 -50.44
CA ASP A 750 11.66 -16.20 -51.44
C ASP A 750 11.05 -17.51 -51.98
N GLU A 751 10.42 -18.32 -51.12
CA GLU A 751 9.73 -19.55 -51.54
C GLU A 751 8.49 -19.28 -52.41
N VAL A 752 7.70 -18.26 -52.07
CA VAL A 752 6.52 -17.86 -52.87
C VAL A 752 6.96 -17.30 -54.23
N LEU A 753 8.02 -16.48 -54.27
CA LEU A 753 8.59 -16.00 -55.53
C LEU A 753 9.12 -17.16 -56.38
N ALA A 754 9.85 -18.10 -55.79
CA ALA A 754 10.39 -19.25 -56.51
C ALA A 754 9.29 -20.12 -57.13
N LYS A 755 8.15 -20.28 -56.44
CA LYS A 755 6.98 -21.03 -56.96
C LYS A 755 6.18 -20.23 -57.99
N GLY A 756 6.11 -18.90 -57.86
CA GLY A 756 5.43 -18.01 -58.81
C GLY A 756 6.15 -17.87 -60.16
N VAL A 757 7.45 -18.17 -60.23
CA VAL A 757 8.23 -18.18 -61.47
C VAL A 757 7.98 -19.45 -62.31
N ASP A 758 7.49 -20.54 -61.71
CA ASP A 758 7.22 -21.80 -62.43
C ASP A 758 5.79 -21.84 -63.04
N ASP A 759 4.83 -21.08 -62.46
CA ASP A 759 3.47 -20.89 -62.99
C ASP A 759 3.34 -19.55 -63.77
N GLY A 760 4.09 -19.44 -64.88
CA GLY A 760 3.61 -18.73 -66.08
C GLY A 760 3.31 -17.22 -66.01
N LEU A 761 4.09 -16.41 -65.29
CA LEU A 761 4.14 -14.97 -65.54
C LEU A 761 5.42 -14.62 -66.32
N GLN A 762 5.26 -14.38 -67.63
CA GLN A 762 6.26 -13.65 -68.41
C GLN A 762 6.47 -12.28 -67.76
N ILE A 763 7.60 -12.14 -67.06
CA ILE A 763 8.18 -10.83 -66.78
C ILE A 763 8.71 -10.34 -68.12
N ASP A 764 8.01 -9.41 -68.75
CA ASP A 764 8.58 -8.63 -69.85
C ASP A 764 9.81 -7.90 -69.30
N TYR A 765 10.98 -8.37 -69.73
CA TYR A 765 12.21 -7.63 -69.57
C TYR A 765 12.05 -6.32 -70.34
N TYR A 766 12.04 -5.22 -69.62
CA TYR A 766 12.22 -3.89 -70.19
C TYR A 766 13.60 -3.87 -70.88
N ASP A 767 13.59 -3.87 -72.22
CA ASP A 767 14.77 -3.66 -73.05
C ASP A 767 14.94 -2.14 -73.28
N PRO A 768 15.97 -1.50 -72.71
CA PRO A 768 16.16 -0.05 -72.80
C PRO A 768 16.69 0.42 -74.18
N MET A 769 16.62 -0.42 -75.23
CA MET A 769 17.14 -0.13 -76.58
C MET A 769 16.11 -0.20 -77.71
N ASP A 770 14.81 -0.31 -77.44
CA ASP A 770 13.79 -0.20 -78.50
C ASP A 770 13.53 1.29 -78.84
N GLU A 771 14.32 1.78 -79.81
CA GLU A 771 14.12 3.07 -80.48
C GLU A 771 12.95 2.98 -81.48
N ASP A 772 11.71 2.86 -81.02
CA ASP A 772 10.53 3.07 -81.88
C ASP A 772 9.26 3.27 -81.04
N ASP A 773 9.20 4.35 -80.26
CA ASP A 773 7.93 4.94 -79.84
C ASP A 773 8.14 6.44 -79.53
N ILE A 774 8.04 7.24 -80.59
CA ILE A 774 7.86 8.69 -80.51
C ILE A 774 6.37 8.98 -80.63
N PRO A 775 5.67 9.42 -79.58
CA PRO A 775 4.38 10.09 -79.73
C PRO A 775 4.64 11.55 -80.07
N THR A 776 4.42 11.89 -81.33
CA THR A 776 4.26 13.28 -81.80
C THR A 776 2.93 13.86 -81.33
N ASP A 777 2.98 15.17 -81.08
CA ASP A 777 1.90 16.15 -80.88
C ASP A 777 1.26 16.20 -79.49
N ASN A 778 1.64 17.21 -78.68
CA ASN A 778 1.20 18.61 -78.74
C ASN A 778 -0.23 18.77 -78.23
N ASP A 779 -0.36 19.24 -77.00
CA ASP A 779 -1.03 20.51 -76.76
C ASP A 779 -0.54 21.08 -75.42
N MET A 780 0.17 22.21 -75.54
CA MET A 780 0.46 23.11 -74.44
C MET A 780 -0.83 23.83 -74.05
N ASP A 781 -1.02 24.06 -72.75
CA ASP A 781 -1.38 25.38 -72.30
C ASP A 781 -0.67 25.62 -70.95
N ASP A 782 0.19 26.62 -71.00
CA ASP A 782 0.94 27.23 -69.91
C ASP A 782 0.00 27.94 -68.92
N ASP A 783 0.45 28.03 -67.67
CA ASP A 783 0.40 29.21 -66.79
C ASP A 783 0.18 28.77 -65.33
N ASP A 784 1.27 28.57 -64.58
CA ASP A 784 1.74 29.60 -63.64
C ASP A 784 2.89 29.05 -62.78
N LEU A 785 4.04 29.66 -63.00
CA LEU A 785 5.23 29.63 -62.19
C LEU A 785 5.01 30.44 -60.91
N ASP A 786 5.43 29.90 -59.77
CA ASP A 786 6.24 30.70 -58.85
C ASP A 786 7.24 29.83 -58.07
N LEU A 787 8.51 30.19 -58.24
CA LEU A 787 9.67 29.76 -57.46
C LEU A 787 9.53 30.31 -56.01
N ILE A 788 10.14 29.77 -54.96
CA ILE A 788 11.57 29.95 -54.61
C ILE A 788 11.87 29.14 -53.32
N THR A 789 12.88 28.27 -53.42
CA THR A 789 13.97 27.85 -52.51
C THR A 789 13.88 27.96 -50.97
N GLY A 790 14.46 26.96 -50.28
CA GLY A 790 15.14 27.17 -48.99
C GLY A 790 15.38 25.92 -48.14
N GLU A 791 16.57 25.33 -48.30
CA GLU A 791 17.15 24.21 -47.52
C GLU A 791 17.46 24.53 -46.03
N PRO A 792 17.90 23.55 -45.20
CA PRO A 792 17.69 23.50 -43.75
C PRO A 792 18.82 24.06 -42.89
N ALA A 793 18.52 24.28 -41.60
CA ALA A 793 19.45 24.27 -40.47
C ALA A 793 18.76 23.72 -39.21
#